data_AF-G0SB33-F1
#
_entry.id   AF-G0SB33-F1
#
_cell.length_a   1.000
_cell.length_b   1.000
_cell.length_c   1.000
_cell.angle_alpha   90.00
_cell.angle_beta   90.00
_cell.angle_gamma   90.00
#
_symmetry.space_group_name_H-M   'P 1'
#
loop_
_entity.id
_entity.type
_entity.pdbx_description
1 polymer ?
#
loop_
_entity_poly.entity_id
_entity_poly.type
_entity_poly.pdbx_seq_one_letter_code
_entity_poly.pdbx_strand_id
1 'polypeptide(L)'
;MPPAPTTLSFNTHRARSYVVRLPLFTRAVLATIILFWILGLQTWWDVRQWGALIPSEISFATLYRMNTFPFIHLNIFHVIMNMLALTPLLERFEAEYGTLTTLALFFGLMGASIWVFLLLGMEAIRTYKTNPYFVLGTHNIPTWTTPILVLFCVSALVPSASFLGHLSGLIVGYVCGFGYVKYLAPPEKILRWIEGKLNLLGRLPHYVSVDQKTYGRFGVLPSTSSPVPPAVGLVQAPLESTPRSKRDNEEVAGLEETGALERRRHDGATTGALRLRRDPRIMKLPPYMSLLFVIVGVVWLLLLPFDQYSRRTYISENALLPGQVHTYFSGSDQNVLRAYKHEVNALVGKSNVQINDKLESILKGIGLKTARQNFTYHAAGHAISGQNLYAILQAPRGDATEAIVLVAAWENAKHEVNRNGIPLALTLLRYFKRWSLWSKDIILVITPDSIAGPQAWVDAYHDAHNPSQVAGLPLKSGALQGAIAIDYAQETRYDSVHIVYDGVNGQLPNLDLINSVVHIARGQMGIGVALQEMWRHTDSYQDRLSTMLRGMLKQGLGLASGPHSSFMPYHVDAVTLQPFGSGWHDEMAMGRVIEGTFRSLNNLLEHLHQSFFFYLLMSRDRFVSIGTYLPSAMLVAASFTIMAIALWVKSGQPEKEDGKESDDKDVSTAVVERDLFLPLGVVILCQSLSIIPLYLFNHASETFLTPSFLFFTLLSTLLPHALSFYLTSARNTPATAQHYHLLKSFSLLLLGMFLSSLATLNFSLSLIIGLLASPLTFLCYPAKTALGRALSMGLLHVLSPTTAVLLVGLAATQSGGLGGVLLEAAKAWHVSGTWTSLVVWCVWWPAWIVGGVVVLGRVGERKVKTL
;
A
#
# COMPACT_ATOMS: atom_id res chain seq x y z
N MET A 1 -21.27 63.44 -11.26
CA MET A 1 -20.40 62.78 -12.26
C MET A 1 -19.45 61.85 -11.52
N PRO A 2 -19.48 60.53 -11.77
CA PRO A 2 -18.39 59.66 -11.37
C PRO A 2 -17.12 60.04 -12.18
N PRO A 3 -15.92 59.89 -11.61
CA PRO A 3 -14.68 60.17 -12.33
C PRO A 3 -14.56 59.22 -13.53
N ALA A 4 -14.09 59.77 -14.65
CA ALA A 4 -13.82 59.02 -15.88
C ALA A 4 -12.87 57.85 -15.61
N PRO A 5 -13.02 56.71 -16.32
CA PRO A 5 -12.12 55.57 -16.17
C PRO A 5 -10.70 56.01 -16.57
N THR A 6 -9.78 55.91 -15.62
CA THR A 6 -8.36 56.15 -15.85
C THR A 6 -7.85 55.12 -16.84
N THR A 7 -7.28 55.60 -17.94
CA THR A 7 -6.60 54.74 -18.91
C THR A 7 -5.47 53.99 -18.21
N LEU A 8 -5.46 52.66 -18.35
CA LEU A 8 -4.39 51.76 -17.88
C LEU A 8 -3.06 52.18 -18.52
N SER A 9 -2.33 53.11 -17.89
CA SER A 9 -0.99 53.48 -18.35
C SER A 9 -0.03 52.33 -18.00
N PHE A 10 0.52 51.70 -19.04
CA PHE A 10 1.47 50.61 -18.90
C PHE A 10 2.80 51.16 -18.36
N ASN A 11 3.04 51.03 -17.07
CA ASN A 11 4.28 51.51 -16.45
C ASN A 11 5.42 50.50 -16.68
N THR A 12 6.32 50.83 -17.61
CA THR A 12 7.48 50.00 -18.00
C THR A 12 8.42 49.67 -16.84
N HIS A 13 8.51 50.55 -15.83
CA HIS A 13 9.29 50.32 -14.62
C HIS A 13 8.68 49.22 -13.73
N ARG A 14 7.34 49.15 -13.65
CA ARG A 14 6.63 48.08 -12.92
C ARG A 14 6.73 46.74 -13.63
N ALA A 15 6.58 46.73 -14.96
CA ALA A 15 6.75 45.51 -15.76
C ALA A 15 8.17 44.94 -15.64
N ARG A 16 9.19 45.81 -15.71
CA ARG A 16 10.59 45.41 -15.46
C ARG A 16 10.78 44.88 -14.03
N SER A 17 10.19 45.53 -13.03
CA SER A 17 10.28 45.06 -11.64
C SER A 17 9.57 43.72 -11.40
N TYR A 18 8.49 43.44 -12.14
CA TYR A 18 7.74 42.20 -12.06
C TYR A 18 8.54 41.03 -12.64
N VAL A 19 9.11 41.21 -13.84
CA VAL A 19 9.94 40.18 -14.49
C VAL A 19 11.19 39.84 -13.68
N VAL A 20 11.79 40.83 -13.01
CA VAL A 20 12.99 40.61 -12.18
C VAL A 20 12.66 39.88 -10.86
N ARG A 21 11.41 39.95 -10.39
CA ARG A 21 10.96 39.28 -9.15
C ARG A 21 10.47 37.85 -9.35
N LEU A 22 10.43 37.36 -10.59
CA LEU A 22 9.97 36.00 -10.87
C LEU A 22 10.85 34.95 -10.15
N PRO A 23 10.22 33.93 -9.54
CA PRO A 23 10.92 32.78 -8.98
C PRO A 23 11.83 32.07 -10.00
N LEU A 24 12.89 31.42 -9.48
CA LEU A 24 13.98 30.88 -10.28
C LEU A 24 13.53 29.94 -11.39
N PHE A 25 12.66 28.97 -11.09
CA PHE A 25 12.26 27.96 -12.07
C PHE A 25 11.30 28.52 -13.12
N THR A 26 10.38 29.39 -12.72
CA THR A 26 9.49 30.13 -13.62
C THR A 26 10.30 30.93 -14.63
N ARG A 27 11.37 31.60 -14.17
CA ARG A 27 12.29 32.32 -15.06
C ARG A 27 13.08 31.39 -15.98
N ALA A 28 13.55 30.25 -15.48
CA ALA A 28 14.27 29.25 -16.27
C ALA A 28 13.39 28.65 -17.38
N VAL A 29 12.13 28.34 -17.09
CA VAL A 29 11.16 27.83 -18.07
C VAL A 29 10.91 28.87 -19.16
N LEU A 30 10.65 30.13 -18.82
CA LEU A 30 10.43 31.20 -19.80
C LEU A 30 11.66 31.45 -20.69
N ALA A 31 12.86 31.45 -20.11
CA ALA A 31 14.11 31.59 -20.86
C ALA A 31 14.31 30.41 -21.82
N THR A 32 13.96 29.19 -21.39
CA THR A 32 14.07 27.97 -22.20
C THR A 32 13.07 27.97 -23.36
N ILE A 33 11.83 28.42 -23.14
CA ILE A 33 10.83 28.60 -24.21
C ILE A 33 11.34 29.59 -25.28
N ILE A 34 11.86 30.74 -24.85
CA ILE A 34 12.43 31.75 -25.78
C ILE A 34 13.63 31.17 -26.53
N LEU A 35 14.53 30.47 -25.83
CA LEU A 35 15.71 29.86 -26.42
C LEU A 35 15.35 28.83 -27.49
N PHE A 36 14.43 27.89 -27.21
CA PHE A 36 13.98 26.90 -28.19
C PHE A 36 13.20 27.52 -29.35
N TRP A 37 12.48 28.62 -29.12
CA TRP A 37 11.85 29.36 -30.21
C TRP A 37 12.90 30.00 -31.14
N ILE A 38 13.95 30.64 -30.59
CA ILE A 38 15.06 31.22 -31.37
C ILE A 38 15.83 30.12 -32.11
N LEU A 39 16.13 29.00 -31.45
CA LEU A 39 16.77 27.84 -32.06
C LEU A 39 15.90 27.18 -33.14
N GLY A 40 14.58 27.38 -33.11
CA GLY A 40 13.68 26.97 -34.18
C GLY A 40 13.67 27.87 -35.42
N LEU A 41 14.41 28.99 -35.41
CA LEU A 41 14.56 29.88 -36.57
C LEU A 41 15.71 29.47 -37.50
N GLN A 42 16.66 28.67 -37.01
CA GLN A 42 17.75 28.16 -37.85
C GLN A 42 17.30 26.94 -38.68
N THR A 43 17.96 26.72 -39.82
CA THR A 43 17.56 25.75 -40.85
C THR A 43 18.37 24.44 -40.86
N TRP A 44 19.40 24.32 -40.03
CA TRP A 44 20.31 23.16 -39.99
C TRP A 44 19.87 22.06 -39.01
N TRP A 45 18.96 22.36 -38.08
CA TRP A 45 18.37 21.41 -37.16
C TRP A 45 16.88 21.70 -36.96
N ASP A 46 16.01 20.74 -37.31
CA ASP A 46 14.58 20.88 -37.06
C ASP A 46 14.25 20.64 -35.58
N VAL A 47 14.38 21.71 -34.79
CA VAL A 47 14.06 21.74 -33.36
C VAL A 47 12.58 21.41 -33.11
N ARG A 48 11.70 21.77 -34.05
CA ARG A 48 10.26 21.51 -33.93
C ARG A 48 9.97 20.02 -34.05
N GLN A 49 10.53 19.35 -35.06
CA GLN A 49 10.39 17.90 -35.21
C GLN A 49 11.11 17.13 -34.11
N TRP A 50 12.30 17.59 -33.69
CA TRP A 50 13.11 16.93 -32.67
C TRP A 50 12.41 16.85 -31.30
N GLY A 51 11.71 17.91 -30.91
CA GLY A 51 11.06 18.01 -29.61
C GLY A 51 9.54 17.80 -29.63
N ALA A 52 8.90 17.65 -30.79
CA ALA A 52 7.45 17.42 -30.90
C ALA A 52 7.03 16.07 -30.30
N LEU A 53 5.90 16.08 -29.61
CA LEU A 53 5.28 14.87 -29.06
C LEU A 53 4.45 14.17 -30.14
N ILE A 54 5.08 13.26 -30.87
CA ILE A 54 4.45 12.44 -31.93
C ILE A 54 4.31 11.00 -31.39
N PRO A 55 3.09 10.49 -31.13
CA PRO A 55 2.88 9.18 -30.50
C PRO A 55 3.57 8.00 -31.19
N SER A 56 3.68 8.03 -32.51
CA SER A 56 4.35 6.99 -33.32
C SER A 56 5.87 6.99 -33.20
N GLU A 57 6.48 8.09 -32.72
CA GLU A 57 7.94 8.25 -32.59
C GLU A 57 8.44 8.10 -31.14
N ILE A 58 7.56 7.77 -30.18
CA ILE A 58 7.93 7.60 -28.77
C ILE A 58 8.54 6.20 -28.56
N SER A 59 9.82 6.18 -28.19
CA SER A 59 10.63 5.00 -27.88
C SER A 59 11.53 5.31 -26.67
N PHE A 60 12.22 4.31 -26.12
CA PHE A 60 13.13 4.54 -24.98
C PHE A 60 14.23 5.58 -25.26
N ALA A 61 14.69 5.72 -26.50
CA ALA A 61 15.69 6.72 -26.89
C ALA A 61 15.09 8.13 -27.09
N THR A 62 13.79 8.21 -27.38
CA THR A 62 13.05 9.45 -27.62
C THR A 62 12.13 9.82 -26.46
N LEU A 63 12.28 9.18 -25.29
CA LEU A 63 11.57 9.51 -24.05
C LEU A 63 11.76 10.97 -23.64
N TYR A 64 12.89 11.59 -24.00
CA TYR A 64 13.12 13.02 -23.78
C TYR A 64 12.04 13.89 -24.41
N ARG A 65 11.37 13.45 -25.49
CA ARG A 65 10.29 14.17 -26.15
C ARG A 65 9.08 14.41 -25.26
N MET A 66 8.86 13.55 -24.26
CA MET A 66 7.82 13.74 -23.24
C MET A 66 8.10 14.95 -22.34
N ASN A 67 9.38 15.34 -22.22
CA ASN A 67 9.83 16.44 -21.36
C ASN A 67 10.21 17.70 -22.16
N THR A 68 10.56 17.57 -23.44
CA THR A 68 11.01 18.69 -24.27
C THR A 68 9.89 19.36 -25.07
N PHE A 69 8.80 18.64 -25.40
CA PHE A 69 7.67 19.22 -26.13
C PHE A 69 7.01 20.45 -25.48
N PRO A 70 6.99 20.62 -24.13
CA PRO A 70 6.45 21.82 -23.50
C PRO A 70 7.14 23.12 -23.95
N PHE A 71 8.40 23.02 -24.39
CA PHE A 71 9.19 24.18 -24.81
C PHE A 71 9.05 24.49 -26.31
N ILE A 72 8.49 23.58 -27.09
CA ILE A 72 8.40 23.69 -28.55
C ILE A 72 7.08 24.32 -28.99
N HIS A 73 7.14 25.35 -29.82
CA HIS A 73 5.97 26.12 -30.25
C HIS A 73 5.99 26.37 -31.77
N LEU A 74 4.80 26.38 -32.38
CA LEU A 74 4.62 26.48 -33.83
C LEU A 74 4.95 27.87 -34.40
N ASN A 75 4.55 28.94 -33.71
CA ASN A 75 4.74 30.32 -34.15
C ASN A 75 4.93 31.28 -32.97
N ILE A 76 5.37 32.51 -33.26
CA ILE A 76 5.62 33.54 -32.24
C ILE A 76 4.36 33.90 -31.45
N PHE A 77 3.20 33.89 -32.10
CA PHE A 77 1.92 34.17 -31.45
C PHE A 77 1.56 33.11 -30.38
N HIS A 78 1.78 31.83 -30.70
CA HIS A 78 1.59 30.71 -29.79
C HIS A 78 2.56 30.78 -28.59
N VAL A 79 3.82 31.18 -28.83
CA VAL A 79 4.79 31.44 -27.74
C VAL A 79 4.30 32.55 -26.82
N ILE A 80 3.91 33.70 -27.38
CA ILE A 80 3.47 34.86 -26.59
C ILE A 80 2.22 34.53 -25.77
N MET A 81 1.23 33.87 -26.37
CA MET A 81 -0.01 33.50 -25.67
C MET A 81 0.24 32.50 -24.54
N ASN A 82 1.06 31.46 -24.77
CA ASN A 82 1.38 30.50 -23.71
C ASN A 82 2.25 31.12 -22.62
N MET A 83 3.19 32.01 -22.96
CA MET A 83 3.98 32.72 -21.95
C MET A 83 3.11 33.64 -21.09
N LEU A 84 2.18 34.39 -21.69
CA LEU A 84 1.25 35.25 -20.95
C LEU A 84 0.32 34.45 -20.04
N ALA A 85 -0.13 33.26 -20.47
CA ALA A 85 -0.99 32.39 -19.67
C ALA A 85 -0.21 31.63 -18.57
N LEU A 86 0.99 31.13 -18.87
CA LEU A 86 1.78 30.29 -17.98
C LEU A 86 2.46 31.09 -16.87
N THR A 87 3.00 32.27 -17.17
CA THR A 87 3.80 33.07 -16.22
C THR A 87 3.10 33.31 -14.88
N PRO A 88 1.87 33.87 -14.81
CA PRO A 88 1.24 34.17 -13.53
C PRO A 88 0.81 32.91 -12.76
N LEU A 89 0.52 31.80 -13.46
CA LEU A 89 0.11 30.53 -12.85
C LEU A 89 1.31 29.78 -12.27
N LEU A 90 2.41 29.73 -13.02
CA LEU A 90 3.63 29.02 -12.63
C LEU A 90 4.38 29.76 -11.51
N GLU A 91 4.43 31.10 -11.56
CA GLU A 91 4.98 31.93 -10.48
C GLU A 91 4.29 31.63 -9.15
N ARG A 92 2.95 31.64 -9.15
CA ARG A 92 2.15 31.38 -7.94
C ARG A 92 2.37 29.98 -7.40
N PHE A 93 2.42 28.99 -8.30
CA PHE A 93 2.66 27.62 -7.92
C PHE A 93 4.05 27.41 -7.31
N GLU A 94 5.09 28.01 -7.90
CA GLU A 94 6.45 27.93 -7.38
C GLU A 94 6.62 28.62 -6.03
N ALA A 95 6.00 29.79 -5.86
CA ALA A 95 6.04 30.54 -4.60
C ALA A 95 5.35 29.81 -3.43
N GLU A 96 4.39 28.92 -3.72
CA GLU A 96 3.62 28.22 -2.70
C GLU A 96 4.15 26.84 -2.37
N TYR A 97 4.54 26.06 -3.40
CA TYR A 97 4.99 24.69 -3.19
C TYR A 97 6.51 24.56 -3.05
N GLY A 98 7.26 25.55 -3.54
CA GLY A 98 8.73 25.56 -3.59
C GLY A 98 9.27 25.22 -4.98
N THR A 99 10.53 25.58 -5.21
CA THR A 99 11.17 25.42 -6.53
C THR A 99 11.39 23.94 -6.88
N LEU A 100 11.82 23.10 -5.94
CA LEU A 100 12.07 21.67 -6.20
C LEU A 100 10.81 20.84 -6.41
N THR A 101 9.73 21.11 -5.67
CA THR A 101 8.44 20.45 -5.91
C THR A 101 7.89 20.83 -7.27
N THR A 102 8.03 22.10 -7.64
CA THR A 102 7.58 22.61 -8.93
C THR A 102 8.37 21.96 -10.06
N LEU A 103 9.69 21.83 -9.93
CA LEU A 103 10.52 21.10 -10.88
C LEU A 103 10.12 19.62 -10.99
N ALA A 104 9.97 18.93 -9.86
CA ALA A 104 9.63 17.51 -9.82
C ALA A 104 8.26 17.24 -10.45
N LEU A 105 7.28 18.10 -10.19
CA LEU A 105 5.95 17.97 -10.78
C LEU A 105 5.98 18.36 -12.25
N PHE A 106 6.66 19.45 -12.64
CA PHE A 106 6.77 19.94 -14.03
C PHE A 106 7.29 18.90 -15.01
N PHE A 107 8.31 18.13 -14.61
CA PHE A 107 8.86 17.04 -15.41
C PHE A 107 8.20 15.68 -15.17
N GLY A 108 7.36 15.55 -14.14
CA GLY A 108 6.63 14.33 -13.80
C GLY A 108 5.23 14.23 -14.43
N LEU A 109 4.57 15.37 -14.68
CA LEU A 109 3.24 15.46 -15.29
C LEU A 109 3.35 16.08 -16.70
N MET A 110 2.80 15.39 -17.70
CA MET A 110 3.04 15.70 -19.12
C MET A 110 2.42 17.04 -19.59
N GLY A 111 3.21 17.86 -20.32
CA GLY A 111 2.81 18.83 -21.35
C GLY A 111 2.51 20.29 -21.01
N ALA A 112 3.06 21.26 -21.76
CA ALA A 112 2.91 22.71 -21.49
C ALA A 112 1.47 23.24 -21.54
N SER A 113 0.67 22.85 -22.54
CA SER A 113 -0.72 23.30 -22.62
C SER A 113 -1.62 22.58 -21.60
N ILE A 114 -1.26 21.35 -21.25
CA ILE A 114 -1.87 20.58 -20.17
C ILE A 114 -1.55 21.25 -18.82
N TRP A 115 -0.33 21.78 -18.64
CA TRP A 115 0.07 22.57 -17.47
C TRP A 115 -0.78 23.83 -17.29
N VAL A 116 -1.07 24.56 -18.36
CA VAL A 116 -1.93 25.75 -18.26
C VAL A 116 -3.32 25.36 -17.75
N PHE A 117 -3.97 24.35 -18.34
CA PHE A 117 -5.30 23.89 -17.91
C PHE A 117 -5.30 23.20 -16.53
N LEU A 118 -4.22 22.51 -16.17
CA LEU A 118 -4.01 21.92 -14.85
C LEU A 118 -3.90 22.99 -13.77
N LEU A 119 -3.01 23.97 -13.96
CA LEU A 119 -2.84 25.08 -13.01
C LEU A 119 -4.10 25.94 -12.91
N LEU A 120 -4.79 26.18 -14.04
CA LEU A 120 -6.07 26.87 -14.10
C LEU A 120 -7.17 26.12 -13.33
N GLY A 121 -7.23 24.78 -13.45
CA GLY A 121 -8.16 23.94 -12.70
C GLY A 121 -7.92 23.97 -11.19
N MET A 122 -6.66 23.87 -10.75
CA MET A 122 -6.30 23.97 -9.33
C MET A 122 -6.68 25.34 -8.75
N GLU A 123 -6.38 26.42 -9.49
CA GLU A 123 -6.66 27.79 -9.04
C GLU A 123 -8.17 28.07 -9.02
N ALA A 124 -8.94 27.52 -9.95
CA ALA A 124 -10.40 27.67 -9.97
C ALA A 124 -11.07 27.03 -8.75
N ILE A 125 -10.62 25.86 -8.28
CA ILE A 125 -11.13 25.23 -7.05
C ILE A 125 -10.77 26.04 -5.81
N ARG A 126 -9.59 26.66 -5.79
CA ARG A 126 -9.19 27.54 -4.69
C ARG A 126 -9.96 28.84 -4.68
N THR A 127 -10.13 29.45 -5.86
CA THR A 127 -10.95 30.64 -6.05
C THR A 127 -12.39 30.35 -5.66
N TYR A 128 -12.89 29.14 -5.93
CA TYR A 128 -14.21 28.72 -5.47
C TYR A 128 -14.33 28.61 -3.94
N LYS A 129 -13.26 28.22 -3.24
CA LYS A 129 -13.23 28.20 -1.77
C LYS A 129 -13.25 29.60 -1.15
N THR A 130 -12.70 30.62 -1.83
CA THR A 130 -12.63 32.00 -1.33
C THR A 130 -13.77 32.89 -1.84
N ASN A 131 -14.15 32.74 -3.10
CA ASN A 131 -15.21 33.46 -3.81
C ASN A 131 -16.03 32.47 -4.65
N PRO A 132 -17.08 31.84 -4.09
CA PRO A 132 -17.77 30.71 -4.72
C PRO A 132 -18.56 31.05 -5.98
N TYR A 133 -18.93 32.31 -6.18
CA TYR A 133 -19.73 32.75 -7.32
C TYR A 133 -19.12 33.96 -8.01
N PHE A 134 -19.11 33.93 -9.34
CA PHE A 134 -18.90 35.06 -10.21
C PHE A 134 -20.27 35.65 -10.56
N VAL A 135 -20.50 36.92 -10.21
CA VAL A 135 -21.77 37.60 -10.49
C VAL A 135 -21.69 38.27 -11.86
N LEU A 136 -22.54 37.84 -12.79
CA LEU A 136 -22.64 38.41 -14.13
C LEU A 136 -24.08 38.87 -14.36
N GLY A 137 -24.32 40.17 -14.21
CA GLY A 137 -25.68 40.73 -14.17
C GLY A 137 -26.45 40.25 -12.94
N THR A 138 -27.54 39.50 -13.15
CA THR A 138 -28.40 38.91 -12.10
C THR A 138 -28.13 37.43 -11.81
N HIS A 139 -27.20 36.79 -12.53
CA HIS A 139 -26.92 35.36 -12.40
C HIS A 139 -25.59 35.09 -11.69
N ASN A 140 -25.62 34.15 -10.74
CA ASN A 140 -24.47 33.70 -9.96
C ASN A 140 -23.91 32.42 -10.59
N ILE A 141 -22.79 32.54 -11.30
CA ILE A 141 -22.11 31.40 -11.93
C ILE A 141 -21.02 30.89 -10.98
N PRO A 142 -20.97 29.59 -10.62
CA PRO A 142 -19.91 29.08 -9.76
C PRO A 142 -18.51 29.30 -10.36
N THR A 143 -17.58 29.88 -9.60
CA THR A 143 -16.24 30.22 -10.10
C THR A 143 -15.42 29.02 -10.58
N TRP A 144 -15.71 27.82 -10.08
CA TRP A 144 -15.04 26.60 -10.52
C TRP A 144 -15.33 26.24 -11.99
N THR A 145 -16.42 26.74 -12.60
CA THR A 145 -16.77 26.47 -14.00
C THR A 145 -16.04 27.36 -15.00
N THR A 146 -15.30 28.38 -14.53
CA THR A 146 -14.58 29.34 -15.40
C THR A 146 -13.54 28.67 -16.33
N PRO A 147 -12.75 27.67 -15.91
CA PRO A 147 -11.85 26.93 -16.79
C PRO A 147 -12.55 26.13 -17.89
N ILE A 148 -13.76 25.63 -17.63
CA ILE A 148 -14.54 24.82 -18.58
C ILE A 148 -15.01 25.73 -19.73
N LEU A 149 -15.45 26.94 -19.40
CA LEU A 149 -15.80 27.94 -20.41
C LEU A 149 -14.58 28.33 -21.27
N VAL A 150 -13.42 28.54 -20.65
CA VAL A 150 -12.15 28.79 -21.36
C VAL A 150 -11.76 27.62 -22.26
N LEU A 151 -11.95 26.38 -21.80
CA LEU A 151 -11.69 25.16 -22.59
C LEU A 151 -12.53 25.13 -23.87
N PHE A 152 -13.84 25.39 -23.77
CA PHE A 152 -14.74 25.43 -24.93
C PHE A 152 -14.39 26.60 -25.87
N CYS A 153 -14.07 27.77 -25.34
CA CYS A 153 -13.65 28.91 -26.16
C CYS A 153 -12.34 28.62 -26.92
N VAL A 154 -11.33 28.06 -26.27
CA VAL A 154 -10.04 27.72 -26.90
C VAL A 154 -10.22 26.62 -27.95
N SER A 155 -11.08 25.63 -27.70
CA SER A 155 -11.38 24.58 -28.67
C SER A 155 -12.11 25.11 -29.92
N ALA A 156 -12.89 26.18 -29.79
CA ALA A 156 -13.56 26.83 -30.91
C ALA A 156 -12.64 27.78 -31.69
N LEU A 157 -11.73 28.47 -31.00
CA LEU A 157 -10.79 29.43 -31.59
C LEU A 157 -9.56 28.77 -32.22
N VAL A 158 -9.15 27.58 -31.74
CA VAL A 158 -7.95 26.87 -32.22
C VAL A 158 -8.30 25.40 -32.55
N PRO A 159 -8.83 25.11 -33.74
CA PRO A 159 -9.31 23.77 -34.13
C PRO A 159 -8.22 22.69 -34.18
N SER A 160 -6.95 23.08 -34.28
CA SER A 160 -5.80 22.17 -34.29
C SER A 160 -5.32 21.74 -32.90
N ALA A 161 -5.93 22.26 -31.82
CA ALA A 161 -5.57 21.94 -30.45
C ALA A 161 -6.33 20.70 -29.93
N SER A 162 -5.66 19.85 -29.15
CA SER A 162 -6.25 18.64 -28.58
C SER A 162 -7.24 18.95 -27.44
N PHE A 163 -8.54 18.90 -27.74
CA PHE A 163 -9.61 19.04 -26.75
C PHE A 163 -9.47 18.03 -25.59
N LEU A 164 -9.19 16.76 -25.92
CA LEU A 164 -9.00 15.68 -24.94
C LEU A 164 -7.76 15.93 -24.05
N GLY A 165 -6.67 16.46 -24.63
CA GLY A 165 -5.47 16.81 -23.88
C GLY A 165 -5.74 17.89 -22.83
N HIS A 166 -6.39 18.99 -23.22
CA HIS A 166 -6.73 20.07 -22.31
C HIS A 166 -7.79 19.68 -21.27
N LEU A 167 -8.78 18.87 -21.64
CA LEU A 167 -9.76 18.32 -20.71
C LEU A 167 -9.11 17.43 -19.66
N SER A 168 -8.16 16.57 -20.05
CA SER A 168 -7.42 15.72 -19.12
C SER A 168 -6.57 16.54 -18.14
N GLY A 169 -5.90 17.60 -18.61
CA GLY A 169 -5.19 18.54 -17.75
C GLY A 169 -6.10 19.22 -16.74
N LEU A 170 -7.29 19.65 -17.17
CA LEU A 170 -8.28 20.28 -16.30
C LEU A 170 -8.82 19.34 -15.22
N ILE A 171 -9.12 18.08 -15.57
CA ILE A 171 -9.57 17.06 -14.62
C ILE A 171 -8.50 16.81 -13.56
N VAL A 172 -7.25 16.61 -13.97
CA VAL A 172 -6.12 16.42 -13.05
C VAL A 172 -5.95 17.66 -12.16
N GLY A 173 -6.07 18.86 -12.73
CA GLY A 173 -6.06 20.13 -11.99
C GLY A 173 -7.14 20.21 -10.91
N TYR A 174 -8.37 19.79 -11.19
CA TYR A 174 -9.43 19.75 -10.18
C TYR A 174 -9.13 18.75 -9.06
N VAL A 175 -8.70 17.53 -9.40
CA VAL A 175 -8.34 16.50 -8.39
C VAL A 175 -7.17 16.97 -7.52
N CYS A 176 -6.17 17.64 -8.10
CA CYS A 176 -5.10 18.30 -7.36
C CYS A 176 -5.62 19.44 -6.45
N GLY A 177 -6.53 20.28 -6.95
CA GLY A 177 -7.12 21.41 -6.20
C GLY A 177 -7.97 20.99 -4.99
N PHE A 178 -8.56 19.79 -5.04
CA PHE A 178 -9.26 19.19 -3.90
C PHE A 178 -8.30 18.57 -2.85
N GLY A 179 -7.01 18.43 -3.17
CA GLY A 179 -5.99 17.92 -2.24
C GLY A 179 -5.78 16.41 -2.29
N TYR A 180 -6.46 15.68 -3.18
CA TYR A 180 -6.37 14.22 -3.31
C TYR A 180 -5.04 13.72 -3.90
N VAL A 181 -4.22 14.61 -4.49
CA VAL A 181 -2.95 14.25 -5.16
C VAL A 181 -1.71 14.61 -4.32
N LYS A 182 -1.88 14.97 -3.04
CA LYS A 182 -0.74 15.28 -2.14
C LYS A 182 0.31 14.17 -2.04
N TYR A 183 -0.08 12.92 -2.28
CA TYR A 183 0.83 11.76 -2.30
C TYR A 183 1.83 11.76 -3.47
N LEU A 184 1.51 12.43 -4.58
CA LEU A 184 2.39 12.48 -5.77
C LEU A 184 3.54 13.49 -5.60
N ALA A 185 3.42 14.42 -4.66
CA ALA A 185 4.50 15.35 -4.34
C ALA A 185 5.61 14.61 -3.59
N PRO A 186 6.89 14.81 -3.95
CA PRO A 186 8.00 14.18 -3.24
C PRO A 186 7.95 14.53 -1.74
N PRO A 187 8.24 13.57 -0.84
CA PRO A 187 8.19 13.80 0.60
C PRO A 187 9.04 15.00 1.02
N GLU A 188 8.47 15.88 1.86
CA GLU A 188 9.16 17.10 2.30
C GLU A 188 10.49 16.81 3.01
N LYS A 189 10.61 15.65 3.68
CA LYS A 189 11.85 15.18 4.29
C LYS A 189 12.99 15.01 3.27
N ILE A 190 12.68 14.48 2.08
CA ILE A 190 13.66 14.25 1.01
C ILE A 190 14.05 15.59 0.40
N LEU A 191 13.09 16.48 0.17
CA LEU A 191 13.36 17.80 -0.38
C LEU A 191 14.23 18.64 0.56
N ARG A 192 13.94 18.66 1.87
CA ARG A 192 14.79 19.31 2.88
C ARG A 192 16.19 18.72 2.92
N TRP A 193 16.32 17.40 2.79
CA TRP A 193 17.62 16.74 2.71
C TRP A 193 18.43 17.19 1.49
N ILE A 194 17.79 17.30 0.31
CA ILE A 194 18.44 17.79 -0.92
C ILE A 194 18.83 19.27 -0.77
N GLU A 195 17.92 20.12 -0.28
CA GLU A 195 18.17 21.56 -0.05
C GLU A 195 19.33 21.80 0.90
N GLY A 196 19.35 21.08 2.03
CA GLY A 196 20.40 21.18 3.04
C GLY A 196 21.76 20.67 2.54
N LYS A 197 21.78 19.57 1.78
CA LYS A 197 23.02 18.98 1.25
C LYS A 197 23.66 19.82 0.13
N LEU A 198 22.84 20.50 -0.68
CA LEU A 198 23.31 21.32 -1.81
C LEU A 198 23.41 22.81 -1.50
N ASN A 199 22.99 23.24 -0.30
CA ASN A 199 22.93 24.64 0.15
C ASN A 199 22.30 25.58 -0.91
N LEU A 200 21.16 25.15 -1.47
CA LEU A 200 20.54 25.82 -2.62
C LEU A 200 20.09 27.25 -2.30
N LEU A 201 19.64 27.47 -1.06
CA LEU A 201 19.20 28.76 -0.53
C LEU A 201 20.33 29.81 -0.52
N GLY A 202 21.57 29.38 -0.25
CA GLY A 202 22.75 30.27 -0.26
C GLY A 202 23.40 30.43 -1.64
N ARG A 203 23.15 29.52 -2.58
CA ARG A 203 23.85 29.46 -3.87
C ARG A 203 23.04 30.02 -5.05
N LEU A 204 21.71 29.95 -4.99
CA LEU A 204 20.83 30.33 -6.09
C LEU A 204 19.94 31.53 -5.69
N PRO A 205 20.12 32.70 -6.31
CA PRO A 205 19.24 33.84 -6.06
C PRO A 205 17.82 33.56 -6.60
N HIS A 206 16.79 34.02 -5.89
CA HIS A 206 15.35 33.81 -6.23
C HIS A 206 14.85 32.37 -6.15
N TYR A 207 15.60 31.48 -5.50
CA TYR A 207 15.16 30.13 -5.16
C TYR A 207 14.13 30.14 -4.02
N VAL A 208 13.02 29.41 -4.17
CA VAL A 208 11.97 29.29 -3.14
C VAL A 208 12.15 27.97 -2.40
N SER A 209 12.57 28.06 -1.13
CA SER A 209 12.79 26.90 -0.27
C SER A 209 11.51 26.29 0.29
N VAL A 210 11.58 25.02 0.69
CA VAL A 210 10.47 24.29 1.30
C VAL A 210 9.99 24.93 2.61
N ASP A 211 10.87 25.64 3.33
CA ASP A 211 10.54 26.27 4.61
C ASP A 211 10.10 27.75 4.48
N GLN A 212 10.29 28.37 3.31
CA GLN A 212 9.83 29.73 3.01
C GLN A 212 8.46 29.78 2.31
N LYS A 213 7.72 28.67 2.24
CA LYS A 213 6.38 28.61 1.62
C LYS A 213 5.45 29.64 2.27
N THR A 214 5.18 30.72 1.56
CA THR A 214 4.26 31.77 2.01
C THR A 214 2.81 31.31 1.88
N TYR A 215 2.17 30.92 2.99
CA TYR A 215 0.71 30.88 3.06
C TYR A 215 0.19 32.32 3.17
N GLY A 216 -0.30 32.87 2.05
CA GLY A 216 -1.24 34.01 2.09
C GLY A 216 -0.69 35.43 1.89
N ARG A 217 0.21 35.68 0.93
CA ARG A 217 0.47 37.08 0.47
C ARG A 217 0.51 37.15 -1.06
N PHE A 218 -0.59 37.61 -1.65
CA PHE A 218 -0.84 37.55 -3.09
C PHE A 218 -0.12 38.67 -3.85
N GLY A 219 0.66 38.29 -4.87
CA GLY A 219 1.00 39.14 -6.00
C GLY A 219 -0.19 39.19 -6.96
N VAL A 220 -0.98 40.26 -6.87
CA VAL A 220 -1.94 40.63 -7.92
C VAL A 220 -1.16 41.36 -9.02
N LEU A 221 -1.58 41.20 -10.28
CA LEU A 221 -1.21 42.11 -11.38
C LEU A 221 -1.27 43.57 -10.89
N PRO A 222 -0.48 44.50 -11.44
CA PRO A 222 -0.39 45.87 -10.91
C PRO A 222 -1.74 46.60 -11.03
N SER A 223 -2.61 46.44 -10.03
CA SER A 223 -3.79 47.25 -9.77
C SER A 223 -3.53 48.09 -8.53
N THR A 224 -4.02 49.33 -8.59
CA THR A 224 -3.66 50.40 -7.66
C THR A 224 -4.23 50.16 -6.26
N SER A 225 -3.38 49.87 -5.28
CA SER A 225 -3.68 50.13 -3.87
C SER A 225 -2.42 50.62 -3.13
N SER A 226 -2.63 51.61 -2.26
CA SER A 226 -1.63 52.51 -1.66
C SER A 226 -0.69 51.83 -0.64
N PRO A 227 0.51 52.39 -0.38
CA PRO A 227 1.51 51.79 0.52
C PRO A 227 1.29 52.16 2.00
N VAL A 228 1.49 51.18 2.88
CA VAL A 228 1.61 51.32 4.35
C VAL A 228 3.08 51.01 4.73
N PRO A 229 3.72 51.74 5.67
CA PRO A 229 5.18 51.76 5.83
C PRO A 229 5.75 50.55 6.59
N PRO A 230 7.06 50.23 6.43
CA PRO A 230 7.70 49.10 7.10
C PRO A 230 8.32 49.50 8.44
N ALA A 231 8.25 48.58 9.42
CA ALA A 231 8.97 48.68 10.69
C ALA A 231 10.33 47.95 10.62
N VAL A 232 11.36 48.74 10.88
CA VAL A 232 12.76 48.54 11.32
C VAL A 232 13.21 47.14 11.80
N GLY A 233 14.41 46.72 11.38
CA GLY A 233 15.20 45.65 12.02
C GLY A 233 16.54 45.28 11.37
N LEU A 234 17.58 46.07 11.63
CA LEU A 234 19.01 45.71 11.83
C LEU A 234 19.89 45.09 10.71
N VAL A 235 20.62 46.00 10.04
CA VAL A 235 22.08 46.08 9.75
C VAL A 235 22.98 44.86 10.05
N GLN A 236 23.73 44.38 9.03
CA GLN A 236 25.22 44.35 9.05
C GLN A 236 25.83 44.33 7.63
N ALA A 237 26.96 45.03 7.50
CA ALA A 237 27.61 45.54 6.29
C ALA A 237 28.63 44.56 5.64
N PRO A 238 29.14 44.86 4.43
CA PRO A 238 29.88 43.93 3.56
C PRO A 238 31.41 44.05 3.67
N LEU A 239 32.12 43.02 3.23
CA LEU A 239 33.57 43.04 3.02
C LEU A 239 33.89 42.71 1.56
N GLU A 240 34.32 43.74 0.83
CA GLU A 240 35.03 43.65 -0.44
C GLU A 240 36.53 43.38 -0.19
N SER A 241 37.17 42.59 -1.03
CA SER A 241 38.49 42.91 -1.58
C SER A 241 38.78 42.11 -2.86
N THR A 242 38.67 42.85 -3.96
CA THR A 242 39.44 42.91 -5.22
C THR A 242 40.38 41.78 -5.73
N PRO A 243 40.62 41.76 -7.07
CA PRO A 243 41.13 40.61 -7.82
C PRO A 243 42.61 40.75 -8.22
N ARG A 244 43.21 39.67 -8.74
CA ARG A 244 44.45 39.76 -9.52
C ARG A 244 44.44 38.91 -10.78
N SER A 245 44.95 39.57 -11.82
CA SER A 245 44.92 39.26 -13.24
C SER A 245 46.05 38.33 -13.72
N LYS A 246 45.74 37.62 -14.81
CA LYS A 246 46.51 37.44 -16.07
C LYS A 246 47.93 36.85 -16.01
N ARG A 247 48.18 35.86 -16.88
CA ARG A 247 48.88 35.94 -18.21
C ARG A 247 48.66 34.58 -18.91
N ASP A 248 47.99 34.55 -20.07
CA ASP A 248 48.47 34.64 -21.48
C ASP A 248 48.77 33.21 -22.01
N ASN A 249 47.98 32.67 -22.95
CA ASN A 249 48.09 32.75 -24.43
C ASN A 249 49.48 32.25 -24.91
N GLU A 250 49.63 31.20 -25.74
CA GLU A 250 49.11 30.85 -27.07
C GLU A 250 49.17 29.29 -27.22
N GLU A 251 48.61 28.56 -28.18
CA GLU A 251 48.27 28.84 -29.57
C GLU A 251 47.29 27.76 -30.10
N VAL A 252 46.59 28.13 -31.16
CA VAL A 252 45.59 27.36 -31.90
C VAL A 252 46.23 26.78 -33.16
N ALA A 253 46.02 25.49 -33.46
CA ALA A 253 45.76 24.96 -34.81
C ALA A 253 45.81 23.42 -34.81
N GLY A 254 44.77 22.78 -35.35
CA GLY A 254 44.72 21.32 -35.54
C GLY A 254 43.32 20.74 -35.45
N LEU A 255 42.38 21.26 -36.25
CA LEU A 255 41.08 20.66 -36.52
C LEU A 255 41.19 19.80 -37.79
N GLU A 256 40.28 18.82 -37.89
CA GLU A 256 40.03 17.91 -39.02
C GLU A 256 40.77 16.57 -39.00
N GLU A 257 40.43 15.69 -38.05
CA GLU A 257 40.36 14.23 -38.34
C GLU A 257 39.57 13.38 -37.33
N THR A 258 39.09 13.94 -36.22
CA THR A 258 38.44 13.16 -35.14
C THR A 258 36.92 13.03 -35.23
N GLY A 259 36.24 13.77 -36.10
CA GLY A 259 34.78 13.79 -36.21
C GLY A 259 34.15 12.61 -36.98
N ALA A 260 34.93 11.87 -37.76
CA ALA A 260 34.43 10.77 -38.60
C ALA A 260 34.41 9.40 -37.86
N LEU A 261 35.22 9.24 -36.82
CA LEU A 261 35.28 8.00 -36.02
C LEU A 261 34.22 7.93 -34.91
N GLU A 262 33.82 9.07 -34.34
CA GLU A 262 32.77 9.11 -33.31
C GLU A 262 31.34 8.96 -33.87
N ARG A 263 31.06 9.46 -35.09
CA ARG A 263 29.78 9.22 -35.78
C ARG A 263 29.57 7.74 -36.13
N ARG A 264 30.62 7.00 -36.51
CA ARG A 264 30.53 5.54 -36.73
C ARG A 264 30.28 4.74 -35.46
N ARG A 265 30.71 5.22 -34.28
CA ARG A 265 30.46 4.55 -32.99
C ARG A 265 29.02 4.79 -32.48
N HIS A 266 28.46 5.98 -32.71
CA HIS A 266 27.12 6.33 -32.26
C HIS A 266 26.01 5.69 -33.12
N ASP A 267 26.21 5.60 -34.44
CA ASP A 267 25.28 4.92 -35.35
C ASP A 267 25.36 3.38 -35.20
N GLY A 268 26.51 2.85 -34.78
CA GLY A 268 26.71 1.43 -34.46
C GLY A 268 26.04 0.98 -33.15
N ALA A 269 25.90 1.88 -32.16
CA ALA A 269 25.28 1.58 -30.88
C ALA A 269 23.74 1.55 -30.94
N THR A 270 23.13 2.47 -31.70
CA THR A 270 21.68 2.52 -31.95
C THR A 270 21.21 1.37 -32.85
N THR A 271 21.98 1.04 -33.90
CA THR A 271 21.77 -0.19 -34.67
C THR A 271 22.07 -1.44 -33.86
N GLY A 272 23.01 -1.41 -32.91
CA GLY A 272 23.30 -2.49 -31.98
C GLY A 272 22.14 -2.81 -31.03
N ALA A 273 21.50 -1.80 -30.43
CA ALA A 273 20.34 -1.96 -29.55
C ALA A 273 19.07 -2.40 -30.30
N LEU A 274 18.85 -1.89 -31.53
CA LEU A 274 17.78 -2.33 -32.43
C LEU A 274 18.03 -3.74 -33.00
N ARG A 275 19.29 -4.12 -33.22
CA ARG A 275 19.69 -5.50 -33.55
C ARG A 275 19.52 -6.43 -32.33
N LEU A 276 19.87 -5.98 -31.12
CA LEU A 276 19.62 -6.71 -29.86
C LEU A 276 18.12 -6.98 -29.65
N ARG A 277 17.26 -6.00 -29.95
CA ARG A 277 15.78 -6.11 -29.90
C ARG A 277 15.22 -7.17 -30.87
N ARG A 278 15.97 -7.50 -31.93
CA ARG A 278 15.60 -8.48 -32.96
C ARG A 278 16.43 -9.75 -32.89
N ASP A 279 17.37 -9.85 -31.95
CA ASP A 279 18.21 -11.03 -31.81
C ASP A 279 17.35 -12.19 -31.27
N PRO A 280 17.18 -13.29 -32.04
CA PRO A 280 16.35 -14.42 -31.63
C PRO A 280 16.83 -15.08 -30.33
N ARG A 281 18.07 -14.83 -29.90
CA ARG A 281 18.61 -15.30 -28.62
C ARG A 281 18.05 -14.55 -27.42
N ILE A 282 17.85 -13.25 -27.54
CA ILE A 282 17.34 -12.40 -26.45
C ILE A 282 15.84 -12.60 -26.25
N MET A 283 15.08 -12.88 -27.31
CA MET A 283 13.65 -13.21 -27.19
C MET A 283 13.40 -14.59 -26.55
N LYS A 284 14.40 -15.47 -26.49
CA LYS A 284 14.31 -16.76 -25.78
C LYS A 284 14.66 -16.64 -24.29
N LEU A 285 15.28 -15.54 -23.85
CA LEU A 285 15.80 -15.35 -22.49
C LEU A 285 14.72 -15.09 -21.40
N PRO A 286 13.64 -14.33 -21.63
CA PRO A 286 12.65 -13.98 -20.61
C PRO A 286 12.02 -15.14 -19.83
N PRO A 287 11.61 -16.28 -20.43
CA PRO A 287 11.11 -17.43 -19.65
C PRO A 287 12.17 -18.00 -18.71
N TYR A 288 13.44 -18.06 -19.13
CA TYR A 288 14.53 -18.53 -18.28
C TYR A 288 14.84 -17.54 -17.16
N MET A 289 14.80 -16.23 -17.43
CA MET A 289 14.96 -15.21 -16.39
C MET A 289 13.81 -15.24 -15.38
N SER A 290 12.58 -15.38 -15.86
CA SER A 290 11.40 -15.49 -15.01
C SER A 290 11.48 -16.74 -14.12
N LEU A 291 11.88 -17.89 -14.69
CA LEU A 291 12.14 -19.12 -13.93
C LEU A 291 13.27 -18.92 -12.91
N LEU A 292 14.38 -18.30 -13.32
CA LEU A 292 15.49 -17.98 -12.42
C LEU A 292 15.01 -17.13 -11.24
N PHE A 293 14.15 -16.13 -11.47
CA PHE A 293 13.66 -15.26 -10.42
C PHE A 293 12.75 -16.01 -9.43
N VAL A 294 11.89 -16.91 -9.93
CA VAL A 294 11.08 -17.78 -9.06
C VAL A 294 11.97 -18.72 -8.25
N ILE A 295 12.95 -19.38 -8.88
CA ILE A 295 13.88 -20.29 -8.20
C ILE A 295 14.70 -19.53 -7.15
N VAL A 296 15.29 -18.40 -7.51
CA VAL A 296 16.07 -17.56 -6.57
C VAL A 296 15.16 -17.09 -5.43
N GLY A 297 13.92 -16.69 -5.70
CA GLY A 297 12.95 -16.31 -4.68
C GLY A 297 12.68 -17.45 -3.68
N VAL A 298 12.46 -18.68 -4.16
CA VAL A 298 12.23 -19.86 -3.31
C VAL A 298 13.49 -20.25 -2.54
N VAL A 299 14.65 -20.31 -3.21
CA VAL A 299 15.93 -20.62 -2.56
C VAL A 299 16.24 -19.58 -1.48
N TRP A 300 16.00 -18.30 -1.74
CA TRP A 300 16.20 -17.23 -0.77
C TRP A 300 15.40 -17.45 0.51
N LEU A 301 14.13 -17.90 0.39
CA LEU A 301 13.30 -18.25 1.54
C LEU A 301 13.90 -19.41 2.35
N LEU A 302 14.39 -20.46 1.68
CA LEU A 302 15.01 -21.62 2.33
C LEU A 302 16.36 -21.29 2.99
N LEU A 303 17.00 -20.19 2.60
CA LEU A 303 18.25 -19.71 3.22
C LEU A 303 18.01 -18.93 4.52
N LEU A 304 16.82 -18.34 4.72
CA LEU A 304 16.54 -17.50 5.89
C LEU A 304 16.74 -18.17 7.27
N PRO A 305 16.41 -19.46 7.48
CA PRO A 305 16.57 -20.10 8.78
C PRO A 305 18.03 -20.35 9.21
N PHE A 306 19.01 -20.17 8.33
CA PHE A 306 20.42 -20.29 8.68
C PHE A 306 20.86 -19.19 9.66
N ASP A 307 21.86 -19.50 10.50
CA ASP A 307 22.37 -18.58 11.53
C ASP A 307 22.97 -17.29 10.96
N GLN A 308 23.45 -17.31 9.72
CA GLN A 308 24.06 -16.14 9.06
C GLN A 308 23.03 -15.09 8.63
N TYR A 309 21.79 -15.52 8.36
CA TYR A 309 20.71 -14.66 7.88
C TYR A 309 19.66 -14.35 8.96
N SER A 310 19.66 -15.10 10.07
CA SER A 310 18.79 -14.86 11.23
C SER A 310 19.55 -14.16 12.36
N ARG A 311 18.96 -13.09 12.91
CA ARG A 311 19.54 -12.33 14.02
C ARG A 311 18.98 -12.81 15.35
N ARG A 312 19.74 -12.67 16.43
CA ARG A 312 19.20 -12.87 17.78
C ARG A 312 18.26 -11.73 18.14
N THR A 313 17.18 -12.05 18.85
CA THR A 313 16.28 -11.05 19.40
C THR A 313 16.98 -10.22 20.47
N TYR A 314 16.64 -8.94 20.55
CA TYR A 314 17.11 -8.00 21.54
C TYR A 314 15.98 -7.01 21.83
N ILE A 315 16.05 -6.31 22.96
CA ILE A 315 15.12 -5.24 23.29
C ILE A 315 15.74 -3.95 22.79
N SER A 316 15.09 -3.27 21.84
CA SER A 316 15.57 -2.00 21.29
C SER A 316 15.19 -0.80 22.17
N GLU A 317 14.02 -0.86 22.80
CA GLU A 317 13.50 0.20 23.64
C GLU A 317 14.06 0.09 25.07
N ASN A 318 14.95 1.02 25.42
CA ASN A 318 15.60 1.03 26.72
C ASN A 318 14.60 1.29 27.86
N ALA A 319 13.49 1.97 27.61
CA ALA A 319 12.49 2.28 28.64
C ALA A 319 11.72 1.04 29.15
N LEU A 320 11.66 -0.05 28.37
CA LEU A 320 10.90 -1.25 28.74
C LEU A 320 11.44 -1.95 29.98
N LEU A 321 12.77 -1.92 30.17
CA LEU A 321 13.49 -2.51 31.31
C LEU A 321 12.89 -3.85 31.80
N PRO A 322 12.66 -4.84 30.91
CA PRO A 322 11.89 -6.02 31.26
C PRO A 322 12.63 -6.86 32.29
N GLY A 323 11.89 -7.28 33.31
CA GLY A 323 12.41 -8.13 34.35
C GLY A 323 13.43 -7.48 35.30
N GLN A 324 13.49 -6.16 35.38
CA GLN A 324 14.37 -5.47 36.36
C GLN A 324 13.80 -5.37 37.77
N VAL A 325 12.47 -5.49 37.92
CA VAL A 325 11.80 -5.35 39.22
C VAL A 325 11.23 -6.69 39.67
N HIS A 326 11.37 -7.00 40.96
CA HIS A 326 10.73 -8.16 41.57
C HIS A 326 9.22 -8.03 41.57
N THR A 327 8.54 -9.11 41.21
CA THR A 327 7.09 -9.25 41.26
C THR A 327 6.69 -9.95 42.56
N TYR A 328 5.65 -9.42 43.21
CA TYR A 328 5.25 -9.86 44.55
C TYR A 328 3.91 -10.58 44.55
N PHE A 329 3.31 -10.79 43.37
CA PHE A 329 2.07 -11.54 43.23
C PHE A 329 2.25 -13.02 43.64
N SER A 330 1.82 -13.34 44.87
CA SER A 330 1.93 -14.67 45.49
C SER A 330 1.13 -14.77 46.80
N GLY A 331 1.18 -15.94 47.45
CA GLY A 331 0.75 -16.14 48.83
C GLY A 331 -0.76 -15.96 49.02
N SER A 332 -1.16 -14.93 49.78
CA SER A 332 -2.57 -14.67 50.10
C SER A 332 -3.45 -14.44 48.87
N ASP A 333 -2.86 -13.94 47.78
CA ASP A 333 -3.61 -13.68 46.54
C ASP A 333 -4.05 -14.98 45.85
N GLN A 334 -3.40 -16.11 46.13
CA GLN A 334 -3.85 -17.42 45.66
C GLN A 334 -5.20 -17.81 46.24
N ASN A 335 -5.47 -17.46 47.51
CA ASN A 335 -6.77 -17.74 48.14
C ASN A 335 -7.87 -16.88 47.51
N VAL A 336 -7.56 -15.63 47.17
CA VAL A 336 -8.47 -14.72 46.47
C VAL A 336 -8.78 -15.26 45.07
N LEU A 337 -7.76 -15.72 44.34
CA LEU A 337 -7.95 -16.33 43.02
C LEU A 337 -8.86 -17.56 43.10
N ARG A 338 -8.65 -18.44 44.08
CA ARG A 338 -9.51 -19.63 44.29
C ARG A 338 -10.96 -19.24 44.58
N ALA A 339 -11.19 -18.20 45.37
CA ALA A 339 -12.53 -17.68 45.64
C ALA A 339 -13.20 -17.16 44.36
N TYR A 340 -12.50 -16.33 43.58
CA TYR A 340 -13.03 -15.87 42.29
C TYR A 340 -13.24 -17.00 41.29
N LYS A 341 -12.36 -18.02 41.28
CA LYS A 341 -12.53 -19.22 40.46
C LYS A 341 -13.80 -19.97 40.81
N HIS A 342 -14.13 -20.10 42.10
CA HIS A 342 -15.40 -20.70 42.53
C HIS A 342 -16.62 -19.91 42.02
N GLU A 343 -16.59 -18.57 42.13
CA GLU A 343 -17.66 -17.71 41.62
C GLU A 343 -17.80 -17.79 40.09
N VAL A 344 -16.68 -17.77 39.35
CA VAL A 344 -16.68 -17.88 37.88
C VAL A 344 -17.18 -19.25 37.44
N ASN A 345 -16.75 -20.34 38.09
CA ASN A 345 -17.22 -21.68 37.79
C ASN A 345 -18.74 -21.84 38.04
N ALA A 346 -19.31 -21.13 39.02
CA ALA A 346 -20.75 -21.11 39.28
C ALA A 346 -21.57 -20.34 38.21
N LEU A 347 -20.91 -19.61 37.31
CA LEU A 347 -21.52 -18.88 36.20
C LEU A 347 -21.41 -19.62 34.85
N VAL A 348 -20.67 -20.72 34.79
CA VAL A 348 -20.53 -21.53 33.57
C VAL A 348 -21.92 -22.05 33.15
N GLY A 349 -22.30 -21.80 31.89
CA GLY A 349 -23.60 -22.17 31.33
C GLY A 349 -24.72 -21.15 31.54
N LYS A 350 -24.46 -20.02 32.21
CA LYS A 350 -25.42 -18.90 32.32
C LYS A 350 -25.35 -17.98 31.09
N SER A 351 -26.35 -17.11 30.94
CA SER A 351 -26.36 -16.13 29.84
C SER A 351 -25.30 -15.04 30.05
N ASN A 352 -24.82 -14.45 28.95
CA ASN A 352 -23.81 -13.38 29.00
C ASN A 352 -24.23 -12.19 29.88
N VAL A 353 -25.53 -11.84 29.90
CA VAL A 353 -26.05 -10.79 30.78
C VAL A 353 -25.91 -11.17 32.26
N GLN A 354 -26.28 -12.39 32.64
CA GLN A 354 -26.15 -12.88 34.02
C GLN A 354 -24.70 -12.98 34.47
N ILE A 355 -23.80 -13.40 33.57
CA ILE A 355 -22.35 -13.40 33.81
C ILE A 355 -21.88 -11.97 34.11
N ASN A 356 -22.24 -11.02 33.25
CA ASN A 356 -21.88 -9.62 33.43
C ASN A 356 -22.46 -9.00 34.70
N ASP A 357 -23.70 -9.34 35.09
CA ASP A 357 -24.33 -8.87 36.34
C ASP A 357 -23.49 -9.24 37.57
N LYS A 358 -23.04 -10.50 37.63
CA LYS A 358 -22.23 -10.97 38.76
C LYS A 358 -20.81 -10.41 38.71
N LEU A 359 -20.16 -10.39 37.54
CA LEU A 359 -18.80 -9.86 37.39
C LEU A 359 -18.75 -8.35 37.66
N GLU A 360 -19.75 -7.59 37.23
CA GLU A 360 -19.85 -6.16 37.51
C GLU A 360 -20.02 -5.90 39.01
N SER A 361 -20.83 -6.72 39.70
CA SER A 361 -20.94 -6.65 41.17
C SER A 361 -19.60 -6.85 41.86
N ILE A 362 -18.78 -7.81 41.40
CA ILE A 362 -17.43 -8.06 41.93
C ILE A 362 -16.52 -6.85 41.68
N LEU A 363 -16.49 -6.30 40.46
CA LEU A 363 -15.65 -5.17 40.09
C LEU A 363 -16.05 -3.89 40.84
N LYS A 364 -17.34 -3.64 41.03
CA LYS A 364 -17.85 -2.57 41.89
C LYS A 364 -17.49 -2.79 43.36
N GLY A 365 -17.53 -4.04 43.84
CA GLY A 365 -17.08 -4.41 45.18
C GLY A 365 -15.58 -4.19 45.40
N ILE A 366 -14.75 -4.33 44.36
CA ILE A 366 -13.34 -3.92 44.38
C ILE A 366 -13.22 -2.39 44.44
N GLY A 367 -14.25 -1.65 44.01
CA GLY A 367 -14.32 -0.19 43.96
C GLY A 367 -13.75 0.39 42.67
N LEU A 368 -14.06 -0.22 41.53
CA LEU A 368 -13.66 0.23 40.20
C LEU A 368 -14.84 0.82 39.45
N LYS A 369 -14.58 1.72 38.50
CA LYS A 369 -15.60 2.25 37.59
C LYS A 369 -15.84 1.21 36.49
N THR A 370 -17.07 0.73 36.39
CA THR A 370 -17.47 -0.30 35.42
C THR A 370 -18.43 0.27 34.38
N ALA A 371 -18.37 -0.27 33.16
CA ALA A 371 -19.32 0.02 32.10
C ALA A 371 -19.56 -1.21 31.23
N ARG A 372 -20.66 -1.18 30.49
CA ARG A 372 -21.07 -2.24 29.57
C ARG A 372 -21.25 -1.69 28.17
N GLN A 373 -21.02 -2.56 27.19
CA GLN A 373 -21.18 -2.22 25.78
C GLN A 373 -21.89 -3.37 25.06
N ASN A 374 -23.01 -3.06 24.40
CA ASN A 374 -23.71 -4.03 23.56
C ASN A 374 -23.17 -3.97 22.13
N PHE A 375 -23.06 -5.12 21.47
CA PHE A 375 -22.69 -5.22 20.07
C PHE A 375 -23.50 -6.30 19.36
N THR A 376 -23.70 -6.13 18.06
CA THR A 376 -24.34 -7.12 17.19
C THR A 376 -23.76 -7.00 15.78
N TYR A 377 -23.04 -8.03 15.35
CA TYR A 377 -22.56 -8.16 13.98
C TYR A 377 -23.45 -9.13 13.20
N HIS A 378 -23.65 -8.85 11.92
CA HIS A 378 -24.36 -9.75 11.01
C HIS A 378 -23.37 -10.34 10.01
N ALA A 379 -23.20 -11.66 10.05
CA ALA A 379 -22.32 -12.38 9.13
C ALA A 379 -23.00 -13.66 8.65
N ALA A 380 -23.05 -13.86 7.33
CA ALA A 380 -23.60 -15.06 6.69
C ALA A 380 -24.99 -15.51 7.22
N GLY A 381 -25.88 -14.57 7.50
CA GLY A 381 -27.23 -14.84 8.02
C GLY A 381 -27.32 -15.08 9.52
N HIS A 382 -26.19 -15.07 10.25
CA HIS A 382 -26.13 -15.18 11.71
C HIS A 382 -25.88 -13.80 12.34
N ALA A 383 -26.58 -13.53 13.44
CA ALA A 383 -26.31 -12.37 14.29
C ALA A 383 -25.40 -12.81 15.45
N ILE A 384 -24.16 -12.30 15.46
CA ILE A 384 -23.21 -12.47 16.56
C ILE A 384 -23.44 -11.29 17.50
N SER A 385 -24.16 -11.51 18.59
CA SER A 385 -24.46 -10.47 19.58
C SER A 385 -23.89 -10.82 20.95
N GLY A 386 -23.56 -9.78 21.69
CA GLY A 386 -22.99 -9.91 23.03
C GLY A 386 -22.93 -8.58 23.76
N GLN A 387 -22.58 -8.67 25.04
CA GLN A 387 -22.32 -7.53 25.89
C GLN A 387 -20.92 -7.66 26.50
N ASN A 388 -20.05 -6.70 26.18
CA ASN A 388 -18.75 -6.54 26.81
C ASN A 388 -18.93 -5.87 28.17
N LEU A 389 -18.13 -6.28 29.15
CA LEU A 389 -18.00 -5.65 30.46
C LEU A 389 -16.57 -5.14 30.59
N TYR A 390 -16.38 -3.89 30.96
CA TYR A 390 -15.05 -3.35 31.20
C TYR A 390 -15.00 -2.49 32.45
N ALA A 391 -13.80 -2.42 33.04
CA ALA A 391 -13.53 -1.65 34.24
C ALA A 391 -12.25 -0.84 34.09
N ILE A 392 -12.24 0.37 34.64
CA ILE A 392 -11.09 1.28 34.61
C ILE A 392 -10.54 1.44 36.03
N LEU A 393 -9.26 1.10 36.19
CA LEU A 393 -8.45 1.43 37.35
C LEU A 393 -7.63 2.69 37.00
N GLN A 394 -7.96 3.80 37.65
CA GLN A 394 -7.23 5.06 37.47
C GLN A 394 -5.84 4.98 38.13
N ALA A 395 -4.83 5.44 37.41
CA ALA A 395 -3.45 5.42 37.86
C ALA A 395 -3.23 6.39 39.03
N PRO A 396 -2.62 5.96 40.15
CA PRO A 396 -2.36 6.86 41.28
C PRO A 396 -1.35 7.98 40.97
N ARG A 397 -0.47 7.78 39.97
CA ARG A 397 0.59 8.72 39.57
C ARG A 397 0.43 9.29 38.16
N GLY A 398 -0.70 9.04 37.51
CA GLY A 398 -0.94 9.41 36.12
C GLY A 398 -2.06 10.42 35.96
N ASP A 399 -1.98 11.22 34.91
CA ASP A 399 -2.99 12.24 34.56
C ASP A 399 -4.15 11.65 33.72
N ALA A 400 -4.33 10.32 33.71
CA ALA A 400 -5.29 9.58 32.90
C ALA A 400 -5.18 9.83 31.37
N THR A 401 -4.01 10.26 30.90
CA THR A 401 -3.72 10.54 29.48
C THR A 401 -3.33 9.30 28.69
N GLU A 402 -2.96 8.21 29.37
CA GLU A 402 -2.52 6.96 28.77
C GLU A 402 -3.08 5.76 29.52
N ALA A 403 -3.33 4.66 28.82
CA ALA A 403 -3.90 3.45 29.38
C ALA A 403 -3.25 2.17 28.83
N ILE A 404 -3.26 1.11 29.65
CA ILE A 404 -2.84 -0.24 29.30
C ILE A 404 -4.05 -1.16 29.47
N VAL A 405 -4.24 -2.08 28.53
CA VAL A 405 -5.42 -2.95 28.51
C VAL A 405 -5.07 -4.37 28.93
N LEU A 406 -5.84 -4.92 29.88
CA LEU A 406 -5.89 -6.34 30.20
C LEU A 406 -7.16 -6.92 29.57
N VAL A 407 -7.04 -7.91 28.70
CA VAL A 407 -8.19 -8.54 28.04
C VAL A 407 -8.35 -9.98 28.52
N ALA A 408 -9.57 -10.35 28.89
CA ALA A 408 -9.90 -11.73 29.23
C ALA A 408 -11.25 -12.09 28.60
N ALA A 409 -11.20 -12.89 27.53
CA ALA A 409 -12.41 -13.43 26.93
C ALA A 409 -12.97 -14.57 27.79
N TRP A 410 -14.30 -14.66 27.88
CA TRP A 410 -15.01 -15.75 28.56
C TRP A 410 -14.81 -17.06 27.83
N GLU A 411 -14.92 -17.04 26.50
CA GLU A 411 -14.57 -18.16 25.63
C GLU A 411 -13.33 -17.82 24.79
N ASN A 412 -12.39 -18.78 24.72
CA ASN A 412 -11.22 -18.65 23.86
C ASN A 412 -11.56 -18.90 22.38
N ALA A 413 -10.58 -18.76 21.49
CA ALA A 413 -10.76 -19.01 20.06
C ALA A 413 -11.17 -20.46 19.69
N LYS A 414 -11.06 -21.41 20.63
CA LYS A 414 -11.48 -22.81 20.48
C LYS A 414 -12.84 -23.08 21.13
N HIS A 415 -13.56 -22.05 21.58
CA HIS A 415 -14.82 -22.16 22.32
C HIS A 415 -14.70 -22.87 23.67
N GLU A 416 -13.50 -22.87 24.27
CA GLU A 416 -13.29 -23.35 25.63
C GLU A 416 -13.46 -22.20 26.62
N VAL A 417 -14.09 -22.48 27.76
CA VAL A 417 -14.29 -21.48 28.81
C VAL A 417 -12.95 -21.17 29.50
N ASN A 418 -12.64 -19.90 29.63
CA ASN A 418 -11.42 -19.39 30.24
C ASN A 418 -11.47 -19.44 31.77
N ARG A 419 -11.43 -20.66 32.31
CA ARG A 419 -11.68 -20.94 33.74
C ARG A 419 -10.68 -20.32 34.70
N ASN A 420 -9.41 -20.23 34.30
CA ASN A 420 -8.36 -19.63 35.14
C ASN A 420 -8.05 -18.18 34.73
N GLY A 421 -8.26 -17.79 33.47
CA GLY A 421 -7.90 -16.45 32.99
C GLY A 421 -8.76 -15.33 33.56
N ILE A 422 -10.08 -15.51 33.64
CA ILE A 422 -10.97 -14.49 34.23
C ILE A 422 -10.71 -14.30 35.74
N PRO A 423 -10.66 -15.37 36.57
CA PRO A 423 -10.29 -15.22 37.97
C PRO A 423 -8.92 -14.57 38.16
N LEU A 424 -7.93 -14.92 37.33
CA LEU A 424 -6.61 -14.32 37.36
C LEU A 424 -6.67 -12.82 37.05
N ALA A 425 -7.41 -12.41 36.02
CA ALA A 425 -7.59 -11.00 35.66
C ALA A 425 -8.25 -10.19 36.80
N LEU A 426 -9.31 -10.73 37.42
CA LEU A 426 -9.97 -10.10 38.57
C LEU A 426 -9.03 -9.97 39.78
N THR A 427 -8.25 -11.02 40.05
CA THR A 427 -7.28 -11.04 41.16
C THR A 427 -6.15 -10.04 40.91
N LEU A 428 -5.61 -9.98 39.69
CA LEU A 428 -4.57 -9.04 39.29
C LEU A 428 -5.07 -7.60 39.41
N LEU A 429 -6.28 -7.30 38.96
CA LEU A 429 -6.82 -5.94 39.04
C LEU A 429 -7.03 -5.50 40.50
N ARG A 430 -7.53 -6.39 41.36
CA ARG A 430 -7.58 -6.16 42.82
C ARG A 430 -6.18 -5.96 43.41
N TYR A 431 -5.19 -6.72 42.95
CA TYR A 431 -3.80 -6.57 43.38
C TYR A 431 -3.24 -5.22 42.92
N PHE A 432 -3.36 -4.85 41.64
CA PHE A 432 -2.87 -3.59 41.08
C PHE A 432 -3.45 -2.37 41.79
N LYS A 433 -4.73 -2.40 42.18
CA LYS A 433 -5.36 -1.33 42.96
C LYS A 433 -4.67 -1.04 44.29
N ARG A 434 -4.02 -2.02 44.92
CA ARG A 434 -3.30 -1.83 46.20
C ARG A 434 -1.96 -1.12 46.03
N TRP A 435 -1.42 -1.05 44.81
CA TRP A 435 -0.11 -0.49 44.53
C TRP A 435 -0.22 0.93 43.97
N SER A 436 0.65 1.82 44.45
CA SER A 436 0.69 3.22 44.03
C SER A 436 1.69 3.49 42.89
N LEU A 437 2.22 2.46 42.23
CA LEU A 437 3.31 2.60 41.24
C LEU A 437 2.84 2.99 39.83
N TRP A 438 1.55 2.79 39.52
CA TRP A 438 1.03 2.93 38.16
C TRP A 438 0.96 4.40 37.74
N SER A 439 1.52 4.70 36.57
CA SER A 439 1.48 6.00 35.89
C SER A 439 0.51 6.00 34.72
N LYS A 440 0.05 4.82 34.27
CA LYS A 440 -0.97 4.66 33.22
C LYS A 440 -2.22 3.99 33.78
N ASP A 441 -3.38 4.40 33.28
CA ASP A 441 -4.64 3.78 33.66
C ASP A 441 -4.64 2.31 33.21
N ILE A 442 -5.28 1.43 33.98
CA ILE A 442 -5.40 0.01 33.63
C ILE A 442 -6.85 -0.29 33.33
N ILE A 443 -7.14 -0.76 32.12
CA ILE A 443 -8.48 -1.13 31.69
C ILE A 443 -8.55 -2.65 31.65
N LEU A 444 -9.45 -3.25 32.42
CA LEU A 444 -9.81 -4.66 32.23
C LEU A 444 -11.02 -4.74 31.30
N VAL A 445 -10.90 -5.51 30.22
CA VAL A 445 -11.97 -5.78 29.27
C VAL A 445 -12.30 -7.28 29.32
N ILE A 446 -13.54 -7.59 29.69
CA ILE A 446 -14.10 -8.93 29.72
C ILE A 446 -15.11 -9.04 28.58
N THR A 447 -14.84 -9.93 27.64
CA THR A 447 -15.65 -10.12 26.43
C THR A 447 -16.30 -11.49 26.44
N PRO A 448 -17.50 -11.67 25.85
CA PRO A 448 -18.12 -12.99 25.75
C PRO A 448 -17.28 -13.95 24.90
N ASP A 449 -16.70 -13.45 23.82
CA ASP A 449 -15.91 -14.19 22.86
C ASP A 449 -14.53 -13.54 22.64
N SER A 450 -13.65 -14.24 21.93
CA SER A 450 -12.26 -13.81 21.73
C SER A 450 -12.03 -12.89 20.52
N ILE A 451 -13.01 -12.68 19.65
CA ILE A 451 -12.79 -11.95 18.38
C ILE A 451 -13.76 -10.77 18.23
N ALA A 452 -15.08 -11.01 18.22
CA ALA A 452 -16.08 -9.97 17.96
C ALA A 452 -16.21 -8.99 19.13
N GLY A 453 -16.21 -9.47 20.37
CA GLY A 453 -16.27 -8.62 21.57
C GLY A 453 -15.09 -7.65 21.65
N PRO A 454 -13.83 -8.11 21.59
CA PRO A 454 -12.66 -7.24 21.60
C PRO A 454 -12.66 -6.25 20.43
N GLN A 455 -13.03 -6.70 19.22
CA GLN A 455 -13.14 -5.83 18.05
C GLN A 455 -14.14 -4.69 18.27
N ALA A 456 -15.36 -5.01 18.70
CA ALA A 456 -16.40 -4.01 18.99
C ALA A 456 -15.96 -3.00 20.05
N TRP A 457 -15.22 -3.45 21.06
CA TRP A 457 -14.72 -2.57 22.11
C TRP A 457 -13.65 -1.62 21.60
N VAL A 458 -12.66 -2.13 20.85
CA VAL A 458 -11.56 -1.31 20.32
C VAL A 458 -12.06 -0.33 19.25
N ASP A 459 -12.96 -0.77 18.36
CA ASP A 459 -13.58 0.10 17.35
C ASP A 459 -14.36 1.25 17.99
N ALA A 460 -15.07 0.97 19.09
CA ALA A 460 -15.79 2.00 19.83
C ALA A 460 -14.89 2.90 20.67
N TYR A 461 -13.74 2.39 21.14
CA TYR A 461 -12.73 3.20 21.81
C TYR A 461 -12.20 4.31 20.91
N HIS A 462 -11.92 3.98 19.64
CA HIS A 462 -11.39 4.90 18.63
C HIS A 462 -12.46 5.61 17.79
N ASP A 463 -13.74 5.52 18.17
CA ASP A 463 -14.86 6.13 17.43
C ASP A 463 -14.96 5.71 15.95
N ALA A 464 -14.46 4.53 15.61
CA ALA A 464 -14.47 3.94 14.27
C ALA A 464 -15.62 2.91 14.06
N HIS A 465 -16.45 2.71 15.08
CA HIS A 465 -17.57 1.78 15.06
C HIS A 465 -18.80 2.32 14.29
N ASN A 466 -19.64 1.41 13.79
CA ASN A 466 -20.96 1.77 13.27
C ASN A 466 -21.98 1.81 14.42
N PRO A 467 -22.58 2.98 14.75
CA PRO A 467 -23.50 3.11 15.88
C PRO A 467 -24.77 2.24 15.79
N SER A 468 -25.11 1.76 14.59
CA SER A 468 -26.25 0.87 14.38
C SER A 468 -25.98 -0.58 14.82
N GLN A 469 -24.72 -0.99 14.87
CA GLN A 469 -24.29 -2.36 15.17
C GLN A 469 -23.60 -2.46 16.53
N VAL A 470 -22.84 -1.44 16.90
CA VAL A 470 -22.02 -1.41 18.13
C VAL A 470 -22.39 -0.17 18.92
N ALA A 471 -22.61 -0.33 20.23
CA ALA A 471 -22.83 0.82 21.11
C ALA A 471 -21.51 1.56 21.39
N GLY A 472 -21.58 2.89 21.49
CA GLY A 472 -20.47 3.72 21.94
C GLY A 472 -20.10 3.44 23.42
N LEU A 473 -18.87 3.79 23.80
CA LEU A 473 -18.37 3.58 25.15
C LEU A 473 -18.75 4.77 26.07
N PRO A 474 -19.48 4.54 27.19
CA PRO A 474 -19.83 5.60 28.12
C PRO A 474 -18.64 6.08 28.96
N LEU A 475 -17.63 5.22 29.14
CA LEU A 475 -16.39 5.53 29.85
C LEU A 475 -15.22 5.29 28.89
N LYS A 476 -14.33 6.29 28.75
CA LYS A 476 -13.05 6.18 28.05
C LYS A 476 -11.92 6.64 28.99
N SER A 477 -10.71 6.17 28.72
CA SER A 477 -9.48 6.66 29.35
C SER A 477 -8.58 7.27 28.26
N GLY A 478 -7.31 7.46 28.55
CA GLY A 478 -6.32 8.01 27.64
C GLY A 478 -5.94 7.12 26.45
N ALA A 479 -4.89 7.48 25.73
CA ALA A 479 -4.39 6.72 24.59
C ALA A 479 -3.93 5.32 25.01
N LEU A 480 -4.31 4.29 24.24
CA LEU A 480 -3.96 2.90 24.54
C LEU A 480 -2.50 2.62 24.16
N GLN A 481 -1.65 2.36 25.13
CA GLN A 481 -0.22 2.12 24.90
C GLN A 481 0.11 0.67 24.53
N GLY A 482 -0.67 -0.28 25.05
CA GLY A 482 -0.53 -1.69 24.72
C GLY A 482 -1.59 -2.53 25.40
N ALA A 483 -1.75 -3.78 24.93
CA ALA A 483 -2.72 -4.72 25.48
C ALA A 483 -2.13 -6.11 25.72
N ILE A 484 -2.58 -6.78 26.77
CA ILE A 484 -2.21 -8.16 27.06
C ILE A 484 -3.50 -8.94 27.26
N ALA A 485 -3.67 -10.02 26.50
CA ALA A 485 -4.80 -10.91 26.62
C ALA A 485 -4.39 -12.19 27.37
N ILE A 486 -5.26 -12.66 28.27
CA ILE A 486 -5.07 -13.91 29.02
C ILE A 486 -6.01 -14.97 28.44
N ASP A 487 -5.44 -16.04 27.89
CA ASP A 487 -6.18 -17.26 27.53
C ASP A 487 -5.68 -18.42 28.40
N TYR A 488 -6.32 -18.64 29.54
CA TYR A 488 -5.95 -19.68 30.50
C TYR A 488 -7.15 -20.59 30.77
N ALA A 489 -7.49 -21.41 29.77
CA ALA A 489 -8.59 -22.37 29.87
C ALA A 489 -8.25 -23.61 30.73
N GLN A 490 -7.01 -24.10 30.70
CA GLN A 490 -6.63 -25.31 31.42
C GLN A 490 -6.65 -25.12 32.96
N GLU A 491 -7.05 -26.15 33.70
CA GLU A 491 -7.10 -26.13 35.17
C GLU A 491 -5.84 -26.70 35.83
N THR A 492 -5.02 -27.44 35.09
CA THR A 492 -3.80 -28.06 35.59
C THR A 492 -2.63 -27.10 35.56
N ARG A 493 -1.61 -27.39 36.39
CA ARG A 493 -0.32 -26.72 36.33
C ARG A 493 0.34 -26.90 34.97
N TYR A 494 1.16 -25.92 34.60
CA TYR A 494 1.76 -25.85 33.27
C TYR A 494 3.28 -25.80 33.32
N ASP A 495 3.90 -26.07 32.18
CA ASP A 495 5.35 -26.05 32.02
C ASP A 495 5.81 -24.82 31.23
N SER A 496 5.07 -24.47 30.17
CA SER A 496 5.44 -23.44 29.22
C SER A 496 4.26 -22.54 28.85
N VAL A 497 4.56 -21.36 28.31
CA VAL A 497 3.60 -20.36 27.83
C VAL A 497 3.78 -20.17 26.33
N HIS A 498 2.69 -20.25 25.59
CA HIS A 498 2.61 -19.94 24.18
C HIS A 498 2.17 -18.49 24.00
N ILE A 499 2.97 -17.73 23.26
CA ILE A 499 2.64 -16.36 22.90
C ILE A 499 1.97 -16.40 21.53
N VAL A 500 0.71 -15.97 21.49
CA VAL A 500 -0.03 -15.76 20.24
C VAL A 500 0.08 -14.28 19.90
N TYR A 501 0.66 -13.99 18.74
CA TYR A 501 0.97 -12.64 18.29
C TYR A 501 0.45 -12.34 16.87
N ASP A 502 -0.09 -13.33 16.17
CA ASP A 502 -0.56 -13.15 14.79
C ASP A 502 -1.73 -12.17 14.77
N GLY A 503 -1.58 -11.06 14.04
CA GLY A 503 -2.63 -10.05 13.88
C GLY A 503 -3.42 -10.22 12.58
N VAL A 504 -4.48 -9.43 12.47
CA VAL A 504 -5.34 -9.39 11.28
C VAL A 504 -4.55 -8.88 10.07
N ASN A 505 -4.85 -9.39 8.87
CA ASN A 505 -4.27 -8.93 7.61
C ASN A 505 -2.74 -9.05 7.51
N GLY A 506 -2.12 -9.83 8.38
CA GLY A 506 -0.68 -10.05 8.44
C GLY A 506 0.09 -8.99 9.24
N GLN A 507 -0.62 -8.18 10.02
CA GLN A 507 -0.01 -7.26 10.98
C GLN A 507 0.59 -8.04 12.16
N LEU A 508 1.64 -7.48 12.74
CA LEU A 508 2.38 -8.06 13.86
C LEU A 508 2.59 -6.98 14.93
N PRO A 509 2.58 -7.34 16.22
CA PRO A 509 2.97 -6.41 17.26
C PRO A 509 4.44 -6.08 17.13
N ASN A 510 4.83 -4.96 17.73
CA ASN A 510 6.21 -4.62 17.94
C ASN A 510 6.98 -5.77 18.61
N LEU A 511 8.12 -6.12 18.01
CA LEU A 511 8.95 -7.27 18.44
C LEU A 511 9.43 -7.13 19.90
N ASP A 512 9.61 -5.91 20.40
CA ASP A 512 10.08 -5.68 21.77
C ASP A 512 9.05 -6.11 22.82
N LEU A 513 7.75 -6.06 22.51
CA LEU A 513 6.70 -6.56 23.40
C LEU A 513 6.84 -8.08 23.57
N ILE A 514 7.01 -8.82 22.47
CA ILE A 514 7.23 -10.27 22.49
C ILE A 514 8.52 -10.58 23.25
N ASN A 515 9.62 -9.89 22.93
CA ASN A 515 10.91 -10.10 23.57
C ASN A 515 10.87 -9.82 25.07
N SER A 516 10.10 -8.80 25.50
CA SER A 516 9.92 -8.48 26.91
C SER A 516 9.20 -9.60 27.64
N VAL A 517 8.12 -10.14 27.07
CA VAL A 517 7.40 -11.29 27.64
C VAL A 517 8.32 -12.51 27.72
N VAL A 518 9.08 -12.80 26.65
CA VAL A 518 10.04 -13.91 26.62
C VAL A 518 11.10 -13.74 27.72
N HIS A 519 11.63 -12.53 27.86
CA HIS A 519 12.66 -12.20 28.86
C HIS A 519 12.13 -12.34 30.29
N ILE A 520 10.91 -11.87 30.57
CA ILE A 520 10.29 -11.96 31.90
C ILE A 520 9.94 -13.42 32.24
N ALA A 521 9.28 -14.13 31.33
CA ALA A 521 8.84 -15.51 31.55
C ALA A 521 10.04 -16.44 31.77
N ARG A 522 11.06 -16.37 30.91
CA ARG A 522 12.23 -17.25 31.01
C ARG A 522 13.26 -16.77 32.01
N GLY A 523 13.61 -15.49 31.96
CA GLY A 523 14.70 -14.91 32.75
C GLY A 523 14.39 -14.82 34.23
N GLN A 524 13.20 -14.31 34.59
CA GLN A 524 12.83 -14.17 36.00
C GLN A 524 12.08 -15.38 36.56
N MET A 525 11.20 -15.99 35.76
CA MET A 525 10.27 -17.02 36.26
C MET A 525 10.67 -18.46 35.91
N GLY A 526 11.66 -18.65 35.03
CA GLY A 526 12.07 -19.98 34.58
C GLY A 526 11.00 -20.75 33.80
N ILE A 527 10.05 -20.04 33.20
CA ILE A 527 8.95 -20.61 32.40
C ILE A 527 9.40 -20.78 30.95
N GLY A 528 9.13 -21.95 30.37
CA GLY A 528 9.40 -22.18 28.95
C GLY A 528 8.48 -21.32 28.06
N VAL A 529 8.98 -20.86 26.91
CA VAL A 529 8.18 -20.10 25.95
C VAL A 529 8.17 -20.78 24.60
N ALA A 530 6.98 -20.92 24.02
CA ALA A 530 6.75 -21.43 22.66
C ALA A 530 6.09 -20.37 21.78
N LEU A 531 6.29 -20.49 20.47
CA LEU A 531 5.71 -19.64 19.42
C LEU A 531 5.08 -20.55 18.36
N GLN A 532 4.07 -20.07 17.63
CA GLN A 532 3.49 -20.75 16.47
C GLN A 532 3.07 -22.22 16.71
N GLU A 533 2.61 -22.56 17.93
CA GLU A 533 2.25 -23.93 18.35
C GLU A 533 3.40 -24.95 18.21
N MET A 534 4.64 -24.48 18.19
CA MET A 534 5.84 -25.31 18.23
C MET A 534 6.16 -25.64 19.69
N TRP A 535 5.40 -26.58 20.26
CA TRP A 535 5.46 -26.98 21.66
C TRP A 535 6.83 -27.49 22.11
N ARG A 536 7.62 -28.02 21.17
CA ARG A 536 9.02 -28.42 21.37
C ARG A 536 9.84 -27.80 20.25
N HIS A 537 10.83 -27.01 20.61
CA HIS A 537 11.69 -26.32 19.64
C HIS A 537 13.14 -26.44 20.08
N THR A 538 13.97 -27.10 19.29
CA THR A 538 15.39 -27.37 19.59
C THR A 538 16.34 -26.35 18.98
N ASP A 539 15.80 -25.32 18.32
CA ASP A 539 16.57 -24.32 17.55
C ASP A 539 17.34 -24.92 16.38
N SER A 540 16.92 -26.10 15.90
CA SER A 540 17.41 -26.73 14.68
C SER A 540 16.90 -26.01 13.42
N TYR A 541 17.59 -26.17 12.29
CA TYR A 541 17.15 -25.61 11.01
C TYR A 541 15.70 -26.01 10.65
N GLN A 542 15.35 -27.29 10.86
CA GLN A 542 14.01 -27.80 10.56
C GLN A 542 12.94 -27.17 11.44
N ASP A 543 13.21 -27.04 12.75
CA ASP A 543 12.27 -26.40 13.68
C ASP A 543 12.09 -24.92 13.33
N ARG A 544 13.18 -24.22 13.01
CA ARG A 544 13.14 -22.82 12.58
C ARG A 544 12.35 -22.62 11.29
N LEU A 545 12.59 -23.48 10.30
CA LEU A 545 11.85 -23.46 9.03
C LEU A 545 10.36 -23.75 9.27
N SER A 546 10.03 -24.73 10.10
CA SER A 546 8.64 -25.05 10.46
C SER A 546 7.96 -23.87 11.16
N THR A 547 8.63 -23.24 12.15
CA THR A 547 8.13 -22.05 12.85
C THR A 547 7.88 -20.92 11.87
N MET A 548 8.83 -20.64 10.97
CA MET A 548 8.70 -19.62 9.93
C MET A 548 7.52 -19.89 9.01
N LEU A 549 7.42 -21.11 8.44
CA LEU A 549 6.37 -21.44 7.47
C LEU A 549 4.98 -21.45 8.11
N ARG A 550 4.85 -21.90 9.37
CA ARG A 550 3.60 -21.82 10.14
C ARG A 550 3.18 -20.37 10.37
N GLY A 551 4.13 -19.53 10.81
CA GLY A 551 3.88 -18.10 10.99
C GLY A 551 3.49 -17.41 9.68
N MET A 552 4.19 -17.71 8.58
CA MET A 552 3.84 -17.20 7.25
C MET A 552 2.45 -17.65 6.80
N LEU A 553 2.07 -18.90 7.07
CA LEU A 553 0.74 -19.39 6.72
C LEU A 553 -0.35 -18.64 7.50
N LYS A 554 -0.20 -18.48 8.81
CA LYS A 554 -1.15 -17.72 9.64
C LYS A 554 -1.22 -16.25 9.24
N GLN A 555 -0.07 -15.61 9.03
CA GLN A 555 0.04 -14.24 8.56
C GLN A 555 -0.59 -14.05 7.16
N GLY A 556 -0.40 -15.02 6.27
CA GLY A 556 -0.95 -15.02 4.92
C GLY A 556 -2.47 -15.15 4.92
N LEU A 557 -3.03 -16.03 5.75
CA LEU A 557 -4.48 -16.14 5.94
C LEU A 557 -5.07 -14.86 6.55
N GLY A 558 -4.31 -14.17 7.40
CA GLY A 558 -4.68 -12.87 7.96
C GLY A 558 -5.88 -12.90 8.91
N LEU A 559 -6.28 -14.09 9.38
CA LEU A 559 -7.38 -14.29 10.32
C LEU A 559 -6.99 -13.83 11.73
N ALA A 560 -7.96 -13.35 12.49
CA ALA A 560 -7.77 -13.03 13.91
C ALA A 560 -7.48 -14.32 14.70
N SER A 561 -6.36 -14.36 15.41
CA SER A 561 -5.93 -15.54 16.17
C SER A 561 -6.33 -15.49 17.65
N GLY A 562 -6.74 -14.32 18.14
CA GLY A 562 -7.18 -14.09 19.52
C GLY A 562 -7.52 -12.63 19.79
N PRO A 563 -7.83 -12.27 21.05
CA PRO A 563 -8.29 -10.93 21.41
C PRO A 563 -7.30 -9.81 21.08
N HIS A 564 -5.99 -10.11 21.10
CA HIS A 564 -4.93 -9.17 20.75
C HIS A 564 -5.01 -8.69 19.30
N SER A 565 -5.59 -9.50 18.40
CA SER A 565 -5.61 -9.21 16.95
C SER A 565 -6.39 -7.93 16.63
N SER A 566 -7.41 -7.60 17.41
CA SER A 566 -8.28 -6.43 17.23
C SER A 566 -7.60 -5.09 17.55
N PHE A 567 -6.49 -5.11 18.29
CA PHE A 567 -5.78 -3.90 18.72
C PHE A 567 -4.79 -3.40 17.66
N MET A 568 -4.25 -4.31 16.85
CA MET A 568 -3.21 -4.02 15.85
C MET A 568 -3.60 -2.97 14.80
N PRO A 569 -4.82 -2.98 14.22
CA PRO A 569 -5.22 -1.99 13.22
C PRO A 569 -5.15 -0.54 13.72
N TYR A 570 -5.22 -0.35 15.04
CA TYR A 570 -5.16 0.94 15.71
C TYR A 570 -3.76 1.27 16.25
N HIS A 571 -2.73 0.52 15.83
CA HIS A 571 -1.35 0.66 16.29
C HIS A 571 -1.18 0.47 17.81
N VAL A 572 -2.05 -0.35 18.41
CA VAL A 572 -1.93 -0.76 19.81
C VAL A 572 -1.30 -2.15 19.85
N ASP A 573 -0.04 -2.22 20.31
CA ASP A 573 0.70 -3.47 20.36
C ASP A 573 0.10 -4.42 21.40
N ALA A 574 -0.21 -5.65 20.97
CA ALA A 574 -0.90 -6.60 21.83
C ALA A 574 -0.43 -8.04 21.65
N VAL A 575 -0.50 -8.84 22.73
CA VAL A 575 -0.21 -10.29 22.68
C VAL A 575 -1.18 -11.08 23.55
N THR A 576 -1.50 -12.31 23.15
CA THR A 576 -2.24 -13.26 23.99
C THR A 576 -1.30 -14.30 24.59
N LEU A 577 -1.41 -14.53 25.89
CA LEU A 577 -0.63 -15.52 26.63
C LEU A 577 -1.48 -16.75 26.92
N GLN A 578 -1.04 -17.91 26.40
CA GLN A 578 -1.71 -19.19 26.58
C GLN A 578 -0.78 -20.21 27.27
N PRO A 579 -1.00 -20.57 28.54
CA PRO A 579 -0.21 -21.62 29.18
C PRO A 579 -0.56 -23.01 28.62
N PHE A 580 0.44 -23.89 28.54
CA PHE A 580 0.26 -25.26 28.05
C PHE A 580 1.24 -26.24 28.70
N GLY A 581 0.95 -27.54 28.51
CA GLY A 581 1.74 -28.64 29.04
C GLY A 581 1.42 -28.95 30.51
N SER A 582 2.04 -30.00 31.04
CA SER A 582 1.95 -30.37 32.45
C SER A 582 3.28 -30.09 33.13
N GLY A 583 3.27 -29.18 34.10
CA GLY A 583 4.49 -28.73 34.76
C GLY A 583 4.23 -28.31 36.20
N TRP A 584 5.14 -27.53 36.77
CA TRP A 584 5.09 -27.14 38.18
C TRP A 584 4.60 -25.71 38.37
N HIS A 585 4.48 -24.92 37.29
CA HIS A 585 4.02 -23.54 37.33
C HIS A 585 2.51 -23.47 37.53
N ASP A 586 2.09 -22.53 38.37
CA ASP A 586 0.70 -22.33 38.77
C ASP A 586 0.16 -20.98 38.27
N GLU A 587 -1.09 -20.66 38.62
CA GLU A 587 -1.72 -19.39 38.26
C GLU A 587 -0.98 -18.16 38.79
N MET A 588 -0.27 -18.29 39.92
CA MET A 588 0.55 -17.20 40.48
C MET A 588 1.77 -16.92 39.61
N ALA A 589 2.40 -17.97 39.06
CA ALA A 589 3.50 -17.81 38.11
C ALA A 589 3.07 -17.01 36.87
N MET A 590 1.89 -17.32 36.31
CA MET A 590 1.33 -16.56 35.18
C MET A 590 1.04 -15.10 35.59
N GLY A 591 0.44 -14.90 36.77
CA GLY A 591 0.18 -13.56 37.30
C GLY A 591 1.44 -12.71 37.45
N ARG A 592 2.58 -13.30 37.84
CA ARG A 592 3.87 -12.60 37.90
C ARG A 592 4.41 -12.23 36.52
N VAL A 593 4.23 -13.07 35.49
CA VAL A 593 4.60 -12.73 34.11
C VAL A 593 3.77 -11.53 33.62
N ILE A 594 2.46 -11.55 33.87
CA ILE A 594 1.56 -10.46 33.49
C ILE A 594 1.92 -9.18 34.28
N GLU A 595 2.11 -9.26 35.60
CA GLU A 595 2.56 -8.13 36.42
C GLU A 595 3.87 -7.52 35.88
N GLY A 596 4.87 -8.36 35.58
CA GLY A 596 6.14 -7.92 35.03
C GLY A 596 5.96 -7.19 33.70
N THR A 597 5.10 -7.72 32.82
CA THR A 597 4.87 -7.11 31.50
C THR A 597 4.10 -5.79 31.62
N PHE A 598 3.11 -5.70 32.51
CA PHE A 598 2.41 -4.44 32.83
C PHE A 598 3.36 -3.38 33.39
N ARG A 599 4.31 -3.78 34.25
CA ARG A 599 5.35 -2.86 34.75
C ARG A 599 6.25 -2.34 33.63
N SER A 600 6.65 -3.19 32.69
CA SER A 600 7.41 -2.78 31.51
C SER A 600 6.64 -1.80 30.62
N LEU A 601 5.37 -2.09 30.31
CA LEU A 601 4.51 -1.19 29.54
C LEU A 601 4.24 0.13 30.29
N ASN A 602 4.14 0.09 31.62
CA ASN A 602 3.95 1.28 32.45
C ASN A 602 5.15 2.24 32.39
N ASN A 603 6.36 1.75 32.10
CA ASN A 603 7.57 2.57 31.98
C ASN A 603 7.73 3.27 30.63
N LEU A 604 7.01 2.85 29.59
CA LEU A 604 7.08 3.48 28.27
C LEU A 604 6.71 4.97 28.34
N LEU A 605 7.48 5.82 27.69
CA LEU A 605 7.18 7.27 27.58
C LEU A 605 6.50 7.62 26.25
N GLU A 606 6.68 6.77 25.25
CA GLU A 606 6.12 6.90 23.92
C GLU A 606 5.63 5.52 23.45
N HIS A 607 4.76 5.51 22.44
CA HIS A 607 4.39 4.28 21.75
C HIS A 607 5.63 3.60 21.18
N LEU A 608 5.61 2.27 21.12
CA LEU A 608 6.75 1.49 20.63
C LEU A 608 7.00 1.81 19.15
N HIS A 609 8.04 2.58 18.83
CA HIS A 609 8.34 3.01 17.46
C HIS A 609 9.76 2.68 16.98
N GLN A 610 10.66 2.29 17.88
CA GLN A 610 12.06 2.01 17.52
C GLN A 610 12.28 0.59 16.97
N SER A 611 11.49 -0.39 17.41
CA SER A 611 11.65 -1.79 16.99
C SER A 611 10.95 -2.12 15.66
N PHE A 612 11.21 -3.33 15.18
CA PHE A 612 10.68 -3.83 13.91
C PHE A 612 9.19 -4.24 14.02
N PHE A 613 8.35 -3.72 13.12
CA PHE A 613 6.97 -4.16 12.90
C PHE A 613 6.84 -5.25 11.81
N PHE A 614 7.90 -5.45 11.02
CA PHE A 614 7.93 -6.39 9.91
C PHE A 614 9.09 -7.37 10.10
N TYR A 615 8.77 -8.55 10.63
CA TYR A 615 9.72 -9.60 10.94
C TYR A 615 9.10 -10.98 10.76
N LEU A 616 9.95 -11.99 10.61
CA LEU A 616 9.57 -13.39 10.74
C LEU A 616 10.31 -13.99 11.94
N LEU A 617 9.57 -14.59 12.87
CA LEU A 617 10.16 -15.29 14.01
C LEU A 617 10.54 -16.71 13.59
N MET A 618 11.82 -17.05 13.78
CA MET A 618 12.35 -18.40 13.54
C MET A 618 12.33 -19.23 14.82
N SER A 619 12.60 -18.57 15.94
CA SER A 619 12.52 -19.14 17.28
C SER A 619 12.29 -17.99 18.27
N ARG A 620 12.06 -18.32 19.55
CA ARG A 620 11.87 -17.32 20.61
C ARG A 620 13.04 -16.33 20.77
N ASP A 621 14.23 -16.75 20.34
CA ASP A 621 15.47 -15.97 20.49
C ASP A 621 16.01 -15.49 19.12
N ARG A 622 15.31 -15.75 18.00
CA ARG A 622 15.79 -15.42 16.64
C ARG A 622 14.71 -14.93 15.70
N PHE A 623 15.05 -13.90 14.92
CA PHE A 623 14.16 -13.29 13.93
C PHE A 623 14.88 -12.91 12.63
N VAL A 624 14.10 -12.69 11.58
CA VAL A 624 14.55 -12.16 10.28
C VAL A 624 13.81 -10.87 10.00
N SER A 625 14.54 -9.80 9.67
CA SER A 625 13.98 -8.48 9.37
C SER A 625 13.45 -8.36 7.93
N ILE A 626 12.53 -7.43 7.69
CA ILE A 626 11.96 -7.13 6.36
C ILE A 626 12.99 -7.00 5.24
N GLY A 627 14.10 -6.31 5.47
CA GLY A 627 15.13 -6.10 4.44
C GLY A 627 15.77 -7.41 3.94
N THR A 628 15.71 -8.48 4.74
CA THR A 628 16.31 -9.77 4.40
C THR A 628 15.32 -10.67 3.69
N TYR A 629 14.03 -10.70 4.07
CA TYR A 629 13.05 -11.60 3.45
C TYR A 629 12.30 -11.00 2.26
N LEU A 630 12.11 -9.67 2.22
CA LEU A 630 11.32 -8.98 1.18
C LEU A 630 11.78 -9.26 -0.26
N PRO A 631 13.10 -9.35 -0.57
CA PRO A 631 13.57 -9.68 -1.92
C PRO A 631 12.99 -10.97 -2.49
N SER A 632 12.68 -11.97 -1.65
CA SER A 632 12.12 -13.26 -2.10
C SER A 632 10.78 -13.06 -2.82
N ALA A 633 9.83 -12.37 -2.19
CA ALA A 633 8.52 -12.10 -2.79
C ALA A 633 8.60 -11.14 -3.97
N MET A 634 9.48 -10.13 -3.89
CA MET A 634 9.66 -9.17 -4.99
C MET A 634 10.23 -9.83 -6.25
N LEU A 635 11.14 -10.80 -6.12
CA LEU A 635 11.65 -11.57 -7.25
C LEU A 635 10.56 -12.43 -7.91
N VAL A 636 9.74 -13.11 -7.10
CA VAL A 636 8.58 -13.86 -7.60
C VAL A 636 7.60 -12.92 -8.32
N ALA A 637 7.29 -11.75 -7.76
CA ALA A 637 6.42 -10.77 -8.39
C ALA A 637 7.01 -10.19 -9.71
N ALA A 638 8.31 -9.89 -9.72
CA ALA A 638 9.03 -9.40 -10.89
C ALA A 638 9.05 -10.42 -12.05
N SER A 639 8.99 -11.72 -11.73
CA SER A 639 8.93 -12.80 -12.73
C SER A 639 7.73 -12.63 -13.69
N PHE A 640 6.59 -12.14 -13.19
CA PHE A 640 5.38 -11.86 -13.98
C PHE A 640 5.56 -10.63 -14.87
N THR A 641 6.13 -9.56 -14.32
CA THR A 641 6.38 -8.30 -15.06
C THR A 641 7.35 -8.52 -16.22
N ILE A 642 8.42 -9.29 -16.01
CA ILE A 642 9.40 -9.63 -17.07
C ILE A 642 8.71 -10.37 -18.22
N MET A 643 7.87 -11.36 -17.90
CA MET A 643 7.13 -12.11 -18.90
C MET A 643 6.09 -11.24 -19.63
N ALA A 644 5.40 -10.35 -18.90
CA ALA A 644 4.47 -9.40 -19.51
C ALA A 644 5.17 -8.52 -20.55
N ILE A 645 6.32 -7.93 -20.19
CA ILE A 645 7.13 -7.12 -21.12
C ILE A 645 7.57 -7.95 -22.32
N ALA A 646 8.01 -9.20 -22.12
CA ALA A 646 8.41 -10.09 -23.21
C ALA A 646 7.26 -10.37 -24.19
N LEU A 647 6.06 -10.63 -23.68
CA LEU A 647 4.85 -10.86 -24.49
C LEU A 647 4.40 -9.59 -25.23
N TRP A 648 4.54 -8.42 -24.60
CA TRP A 648 4.30 -7.11 -25.24
C TRP A 648 5.28 -6.82 -26.39
N VAL A 649 6.54 -7.21 -26.24
CA VAL A 649 7.53 -7.09 -27.31
C VAL A 649 7.22 -8.07 -28.44
N LYS A 650 6.87 -9.33 -28.10
CA LYS A 650 6.51 -10.36 -29.08
C LYS A 650 5.27 -10.01 -29.90
N SER A 651 4.27 -9.36 -29.30
CA SER A 651 3.05 -8.93 -30.02
C SER A 651 3.29 -7.83 -31.07
N GLY A 652 4.45 -7.18 -31.06
CA GLY A 652 4.83 -6.18 -32.06
C GLY A 652 5.69 -6.72 -33.21
N GLN A 653 5.96 -8.03 -33.26
CA GLN A 653 6.73 -8.67 -34.32
C GLN A 653 5.78 -9.29 -35.38
N PRO A 654 6.13 -9.24 -36.68
CA PRO A 654 5.35 -9.90 -37.72
C PRO A 654 5.37 -11.42 -37.54
N GLU A 655 4.23 -12.09 -37.81
CA GLU A 655 4.16 -13.56 -37.83
C GLU A 655 5.06 -14.09 -38.96
N LYS A 656 5.94 -15.03 -38.64
CA LYS A 656 6.65 -15.82 -39.65
C LYS A 656 5.68 -16.90 -40.15
N GLU A 657 5.27 -16.82 -41.41
CA GLU A 657 4.60 -17.95 -42.05
C GLU A 657 5.60 -19.11 -42.18
N ASP A 658 5.30 -20.24 -41.54
CA ASP A 658 6.06 -21.48 -41.70
C ASP A 658 5.81 -22.01 -43.13
N GLY A 659 6.76 -21.79 -44.05
CA GLY A 659 6.71 -22.45 -45.36
C GLY A 659 7.46 -21.84 -46.55
N LYS A 660 8.05 -20.64 -46.46
CA LYS A 660 8.89 -20.11 -47.54
C LYS A 660 10.20 -19.54 -47.00
N GLU A 661 11.29 -20.29 -47.20
CA GLU A 661 12.63 -19.71 -47.25
C GLU A 661 12.71 -18.86 -48.53
N SER A 662 12.34 -17.58 -48.42
CA SER A 662 12.79 -16.58 -49.38
C SER A 662 14.09 -15.98 -48.84
N ASP A 663 15.20 -16.38 -49.47
CA ASP A 663 16.47 -15.68 -49.47
C ASP A 663 16.23 -14.26 -50.01
N ASP A 664 15.90 -13.32 -49.13
CA ASP A 664 16.06 -11.90 -49.45
C ASP A 664 16.38 -11.10 -48.19
N LYS A 665 17.60 -10.57 -48.17
CA LYS A 665 18.14 -9.67 -47.17
C LYS A 665 17.60 -8.27 -47.42
N ASP A 666 16.33 -8.06 -47.15
CA ASP A 666 15.78 -6.73 -46.83
C ASP A 666 14.60 -6.90 -45.88
N VAL A 667 14.91 -7.10 -44.60
CA VAL A 667 13.92 -7.17 -43.52
C VAL A 667 13.37 -5.76 -43.29
N SER A 668 12.31 -5.45 -44.03
CA SER A 668 11.52 -4.23 -43.87
C SER A 668 11.17 -4.00 -42.40
N THR A 669 11.33 -2.75 -41.97
CA THR A 669 11.12 -2.22 -40.63
C THR A 669 9.63 -2.03 -40.29
N ALA A 670 8.76 -2.96 -40.66
CA ALA A 670 7.34 -2.84 -40.37
C ALA A 670 7.05 -3.19 -38.89
N VAL A 671 6.72 -2.18 -38.09
CA VAL A 671 6.16 -2.36 -36.75
C VAL A 671 4.67 -2.64 -36.93
N VAL A 672 4.20 -3.79 -36.47
CA VAL A 672 2.77 -4.13 -36.53
C VAL A 672 2.01 -3.29 -35.50
N GLU A 673 0.95 -2.61 -35.93
CA GLU A 673 0.03 -1.92 -35.03
C GLU A 673 -0.64 -2.91 -34.07
N ARG A 674 -0.82 -2.51 -32.80
CA ARG A 674 -1.40 -3.38 -31.78
C ARG A 674 -2.86 -3.06 -31.60
N ASP A 675 -3.72 -4.06 -31.79
CA ASP A 675 -5.11 -3.94 -31.37
C ASP A 675 -5.21 -4.15 -29.85
N LEU A 676 -5.43 -3.05 -29.13
CA LEU A 676 -5.49 -3.02 -27.68
C LEU A 676 -6.92 -3.19 -27.14
N PHE A 677 -7.94 -2.97 -27.97
CA PHE A 677 -9.32 -2.84 -27.48
C PHE A 677 -9.85 -4.17 -26.97
N LEU A 678 -9.76 -5.23 -27.79
CA LEU A 678 -10.25 -6.56 -27.41
C LEU A 678 -9.51 -7.14 -26.18
N PRO A 679 -8.15 -7.17 -26.13
CA PRO A 679 -7.45 -7.76 -24.99
C PRO A 679 -7.66 -6.97 -23.70
N LEU A 680 -7.69 -5.64 -23.76
CA LEU A 680 -7.96 -4.81 -22.59
C LEU A 680 -9.40 -4.98 -22.11
N GLY A 681 -10.37 -5.00 -23.03
CA GLY A 681 -11.79 -5.21 -22.72
C GLY A 681 -12.04 -6.55 -22.03
N VAL A 682 -11.42 -7.63 -22.49
CA VAL A 682 -11.54 -8.96 -21.85
C VAL A 682 -10.89 -8.99 -20.46
N VAL A 683 -9.71 -8.37 -20.28
CA VAL A 683 -9.08 -8.29 -18.95
C VAL A 683 -9.93 -7.48 -17.99
N ILE A 684 -10.42 -6.30 -18.40
CA ILE A 684 -11.31 -5.47 -17.58
C ILE A 684 -12.59 -6.22 -17.23
N LEU A 685 -13.17 -6.97 -18.16
CA LEU A 685 -14.35 -7.80 -17.92
C LEU A 685 -14.07 -8.91 -16.90
N CYS A 686 -12.95 -9.62 -17.01
CA CYS A 686 -12.58 -10.64 -16.03
C CYS A 686 -12.36 -10.04 -14.65
N GLN A 687 -11.77 -8.84 -14.58
CA GLN A 687 -11.57 -8.11 -13.34
C GLN A 687 -12.90 -7.63 -12.74
N SER A 688 -13.84 -7.12 -13.52
CA SER A 688 -15.15 -6.71 -13.01
C SER A 688 -16.00 -7.91 -12.55
N LEU A 689 -15.92 -9.04 -13.25
CA LEU A 689 -16.60 -10.28 -12.85
C LEU A 689 -16.13 -10.81 -11.48
N SER A 690 -14.93 -10.46 -11.03
CA SER A 690 -14.40 -10.88 -9.72
C SER A 690 -15.16 -10.31 -8.53
N ILE A 691 -15.91 -9.22 -8.71
CA ILE A 691 -16.73 -8.61 -7.66
C ILE A 691 -17.88 -9.55 -7.25
N ILE A 692 -18.36 -10.39 -8.19
CA ILE A 692 -19.47 -11.33 -7.95
C ILE A 692 -19.12 -12.36 -6.87
N PRO A 693 -18.04 -13.17 -6.97
CA PRO A 693 -17.69 -14.12 -5.92
C PRO A 693 -17.33 -13.43 -4.61
N LEU A 694 -16.68 -12.26 -4.65
CA LEU A 694 -16.39 -11.49 -3.44
C LEU A 694 -17.68 -11.11 -2.70
N TYR A 695 -18.68 -10.60 -3.41
CA TYR A 695 -19.97 -10.25 -2.82
C TYR A 695 -20.72 -11.49 -2.33
N LEU A 696 -20.81 -12.52 -3.17
CA LEU A 696 -21.57 -13.75 -2.92
C LEU A 696 -21.07 -14.46 -1.67
N PHE A 697 -19.77 -14.71 -1.54
CA PHE A 697 -19.24 -15.47 -0.40
C PHE A 697 -19.20 -14.69 0.91
N ASN A 698 -19.21 -13.37 0.86
CA ASN A 698 -19.26 -12.55 2.07
C ASN A 698 -20.70 -12.24 2.55
N HIS A 699 -21.72 -12.36 1.68
CA HIS A 699 -23.10 -11.98 2.04
C HIS A 699 -24.12 -13.13 1.98
N ALA A 700 -23.80 -14.26 1.33
CA ALA A 700 -24.69 -15.42 1.33
C ALA A 700 -24.83 -16.02 2.74
N SER A 701 -26.01 -16.59 3.04
CA SER A 701 -26.23 -17.28 4.31
C SER A 701 -25.48 -18.61 4.38
N GLU A 702 -25.19 -19.08 5.59
CA GLU A 702 -24.42 -20.31 5.85
C GLU A 702 -24.92 -21.52 5.03
N THR A 703 -26.25 -21.70 4.96
CA THR A 703 -26.91 -22.77 4.19
C THR A 703 -26.62 -22.73 2.69
N PHE A 704 -26.46 -21.54 2.12
CA PHE A 704 -26.21 -21.34 0.69
C PHE A 704 -24.72 -21.21 0.37
N LEU A 705 -23.82 -21.00 1.34
CA LEU A 705 -22.38 -20.82 1.08
C LEU A 705 -21.77 -22.01 0.34
N THR A 706 -21.96 -23.23 0.85
CA THR A 706 -21.38 -24.45 0.25
C THR A 706 -21.96 -24.75 -1.14
N PRO A 707 -23.29 -24.79 -1.35
CA PRO A 707 -23.86 -24.98 -2.68
C PRO A 707 -23.46 -23.89 -3.68
N SER A 708 -23.45 -22.62 -3.24
CA SER A 708 -23.04 -21.49 -4.09
C SER A 708 -21.58 -21.60 -4.50
N PHE A 709 -20.71 -22.04 -3.59
CA PHE A 709 -19.29 -22.25 -3.86
C PHE A 709 -19.06 -23.40 -4.85
N LEU A 710 -19.78 -24.53 -4.69
CA LEU A 710 -19.68 -25.65 -5.63
C LEU A 710 -20.19 -25.28 -7.03
N PHE A 711 -21.33 -24.56 -7.10
CA PHE A 711 -21.86 -24.04 -8.34
C PHE A 711 -20.90 -23.04 -9.00
N PHE A 712 -20.34 -22.11 -8.21
CA PHE A 712 -19.35 -21.15 -8.68
C PHE A 712 -18.06 -21.84 -9.16
N THR A 713 -17.65 -22.93 -8.49
CA THR A 713 -16.49 -23.73 -8.92
C THR A 713 -16.76 -24.34 -10.29
N LEU A 714 -17.93 -24.96 -10.49
CA LEU A 714 -18.34 -25.49 -11.79
C LEU A 714 -18.36 -24.37 -12.86
N LEU A 715 -19.00 -23.24 -12.57
CA LEU A 715 -19.06 -22.10 -13.49
C LEU A 715 -17.66 -21.57 -13.83
N SER A 716 -16.77 -21.45 -12.83
CA SER A 716 -15.39 -21.02 -13.00
C SER A 716 -14.60 -21.99 -13.89
N THR A 717 -14.85 -23.30 -13.81
CA THR A 717 -14.20 -24.26 -14.73
C THR A 717 -14.70 -24.16 -16.17
N LEU A 718 -15.98 -23.83 -16.37
CA LEU A 718 -16.60 -23.70 -17.69
C LEU A 718 -16.30 -22.36 -18.36
N LEU A 719 -16.12 -21.29 -17.58
CA LEU A 719 -15.98 -19.92 -18.09
C LEU A 719 -14.80 -19.72 -19.06
N PRO A 720 -13.57 -20.22 -18.80
CA PRO A 720 -12.47 -20.13 -19.77
C PRO A 720 -12.77 -20.82 -21.10
N HIS A 721 -13.52 -21.94 -21.07
CA HIS A 721 -13.93 -22.68 -22.26
C HIS A 721 -14.95 -21.89 -23.09
N ALA A 722 -15.97 -21.32 -22.43
CA ALA A 722 -16.98 -20.50 -23.09
C ALA A 722 -16.37 -19.23 -23.70
N LEU A 723 -15.52 -18.53 -22.95
CA LEU A 723 -14.88 -17.29 -23.40
C LEU A 723 -13.88 -17.56 -24.54
N SER A 724 -13.09 -18.63 -24.46
CA SER A 724 -12.21 -19.05 -25.56
C SER A 724 -12.99 -19.45 -26.82
N PHE A 725 -14.12 -20.16 -26.67
CA PHE A 725 -15.00 -20.50 -27.78
C PHE A 725 -15.58 -19.24 -28.44
N TYR A 726 -16.06 -18.28 -27.65
CA TYR A 726 -16.58 -17.01 -28.16
C TYR A 726 -15.51 -16.22 -28.93
N LEU A 727 -14.29 -16.09 -28.38
CA LEU A 727 -13.17 -15.38 -29.03
C LEU A 727 -12.71 -16.05 -30.33
N THR A 728 -12.90 -17.37 -30.45
CA THR A 728 -12.54 -18.14 -31.66
C THR A 728 -13.67 -18.12 -32.69
N SER A 729 -14.93 -18.24 -32.25
CA SER A 729 -16.12 -18.39 -33.10
C SER A 729 -16.79 -17.06 -33.48
N ALA A 730 -16.32 -15.92 -32.96
CA ALA A 730 -16.83 -14.60 -33.29
C ALA A 730 -16.71 -14.32 -34.80
N ARG A 731 -17.86 -14.20 -35.46
CA ARG A 731 -17.99 -14.19 -36.94
C ARG A 731 -17.38 -12.96 -37.62
N ASN A 732 -17.19 -11.86 -36.88
CA ASN A 732 -16.78 -10.56 -37.44
C ASN A 732 -15.28 -10.27 -37.26
N THR A 733 -14.64 -10.75 -36.20
CA THR A 733 -13.20 -10.55 -35.91
C THR A 733 -12.65 -11.71 -35.06
N PRO A 734 -12.19 -12.83 -35.67
CA PRO A 734 -11.57 -13.91 -34.91
C PRO A 734 -10.31 -13.42 -34.19
N ALA A 735 -10.12 -13.83 -32.94
CA ALA A 735 -8.94 -13.46 -32.16
C ALA A 735 -7.66 -13.99 -32.83
N THR A 736 -6.75 -13.07 -33.14
CA THR A 736 -5.41 -13.38 -33.70
C THR A 736 -4.42 -13.77 -32.59
N ALA A 737 -3.28 -14.35 -32.95
CA ALA A 737 -2.22 -14.67 -31.98
C ALA A 737 -1.73 -13.45 -31.20
N GLN A 738 -1.74 -12.28 -31.84
CA GLN A 738 -1.40 -11.00 -31.22
C GLN A 738 -2.32 -10.69 -30.03
N HIS A 739 -3.63 -10.94 -30.16
CA HIS A 739 -4.61 -10.71 -29.10
C HIS A 739 -4.35 -11.57 -27.87
N TYR A 740 -4.04 -12.87 -28.04
CA TYR A 740 -3.73 -13.77 -26.93
C TYR A 740 -2.41 -13.41 -26.22
N HIS A 741 -1.40 -12.95 -26.97
CA HIS A 741 -0.16 -12.43 -26.38
C HIS A 741 -0.40 -11.15 -25.55
N LEU A 742 -1.22 -10.23 -26.06
CA LEU A 742 -1.60 -9.01 -25.33
C LEU A 742 -2.47 -9.32 -24.11
N LEU A 743 -3.40 -10.27 -24.22
CA LEU A 743 -4.28 -10.69 -23.12
C LEU A 743 -3.47 -11.23 -21.94
N LYS A 744 -2.54 -12.16 -22.23
CA LYS A 744 -1.61 -12.70 -21.22
C LYS A 744 -0.70 -11.61 -20.68
N SER A 745 -0.18 -10.73 -21.53
CA SER A 745 0.69 -9.61 -21.13
C SER A 745 0.01 -8.71 -20.09
N PHE A 746 -1.21 -8.24 -20.36
CA PHE A 746 -1.93 -7.34 -19.46
C PHE A 746 -2.31 -8.02 -18.15
N SER A 747 -2.73 -9.28 -18.20
CA SER A 747 -3.05 -10.05 -16.99
C SER A 747 -1.83 -10.25 -16.08
N LEU A 748 -0.69 -10.66 -16.65
CA LEU A 748 0.54 -10.86 -15.87
C LEU A 748 1.12 -9.54 -15.34
N LEU A 749 1.02 -8.44 -16.10
CA LEU A 749 1.45 -7.13 -15.63
C LEU A 749 0.64 -6.69 -14.40
N LEU A 750 -0.69 -6.81 -14.49
CA LEU A 750 -1.58 -6.45 -13.39
C LEU A 750 -1.32 -7.33 -12.16
N LEU A 751 -1.17 -8.64 -12.35
CA LEU A 751 -0.82 -9.58 -11.27
C LEU A 751 0.52 -9.21 -10.61
N GLY A 752 1.56 -8.94 -11.41
CA GLY A 752 2.88 -8.55 -10.90
C GLY A 752 2.84 -7.24 -10.11
N MET A 753 2.06 -6.25 -10.57
CA MET A 753 1.85 -4.98 -9.84
C MET A 753 1.14 -5.20 -8.50
N PHE A 754 0.03 -5.97 -8.50
CA PHE A 754 -0.70 -6.26 -7.27
C PHE A 754 0.15 -7.03 -6.25
N LEU A 755 0.87 -8.07 -6.69
CA LEU A 755 1.73 -8.86 -5.80
C LEU A 755 2.92 -8.05 -5.26
N SER A 756 3.49 -7.15 -6.07
CA SER A 756 4.56 -6.26 -5.61
C SER A 756 4.08 -5.29 -4.53
N SER A 757 2.88 -4.71 -4.71
CA SER A 757 2.25 -3.86 -3.70
C SER A 757 1.85 -4.66 -2.45
N LEU A 758 1.26 -5.84 -2.64
CA LEU A 758 0.85 -6.70 -1.54
C LEU A 758 2.05 -7.19 -0.72
N ALA A 759 3.22 -7.41 -1.34
CA ALA A 759 4.42 -7.86 -0.63
C ALA A 759 4.90 -6.87 0.44
N THR A 760 4.61 -5.56 0.30
CA THR A 760 4.97 -4.54 1.29
C THR A 760 3.99 -4.47 2.46
N LEU A 761 2.77 -4.96 2.28
CA LEU A 761 1.70 -4.93 3.29
C LEU A 761 1.52 -6.29 3.97
N ASN A 762 1.43 -7.37 3.18
CA ASN A 762 1.39 -8.75 3.63
C ASN A 762 2.30 -9.61 2.74
N PHE A 763 3.56 -9.70 3.16
CA PHE A 763 4.59 -10.50 2.49
C PHE A 763 4.14 -11.95 2.27
N SER A 764 3.60 -12.59 3.30
CA SER A 764 3.28 -14.02 3.28
C SER A 764 2.15 -14.34 2.30
N LEU A 765 1.10 -13.52 2.25
CA LEU A 765 0.00 -13.66 1.30
C LEU A 765 0.50 -13.44 -0.14
N SER A 766 1.32 -12.42 -0.38
CA SER A 766 1.90 -12.15 -1.70
C SER A 766 2.79 -13.30 -2.19
N LEU A 767 3.63 -13.86 -1.32
CA LEU A 767 4.51 -14.97 -1.69
C LEU A 767 3.71 -16.25 -1.98
N ILE A 768 2.75 -16.62 -1.13
CA ILE A 768 1.92 -17.82 -1.32
C ILE A 768 1.16 -17.73 -2.66
N ILE A 769 0.46 -16.61 -2.90
CA ILE A 769 -0.30 -16.42 -4.13
C ILE A 769 0.63 -16.29 -5.33
N GLY A 770 1.77 -15.61 -5.20
CA GLY A 770 2.77 -15.49 -6.25
C GLY A 770 3.35 -16.85 -6.68
N LEU A 771 3.62 -17.75 -5.73
CA LEU A 771 4.10 -19.10 -6.04
C LEU A 771 3.00 -19.94 -6.71
N LEU A 772 1.76 -19.89 -6.20
CA LEU A 772 0.61 -20.59 -6.79
C LEU A 772 0.26 -20.07 -8.19
N ALA A 773 0.45 -18.77 -8.44
CA ALA A 773 0.21 -18.13 -9.72
C ALA A 773 1.41 -18.27 -10.69
N SER A 774 2.61 -18.61 -10.21
CA SER A 774 3.84 -18.67 -11.03
C SER A 774 3.73 -19.53 -12.30
N PRO A 775 2.95 -20.62 -12.34
CA PRO A 775 2.82 -21.40 -13.58
C PRO A 775 2.14 -20.64 -14.71
N LEU A 776 1.28 -19.65 -14.43
CA LEU A 776 0.67 -18.78 -15.45
C LEU A 776 1.72 -18.13 -16.35
N THR A 777 2.91 -17.84 -15.81
CA THR A 777 4.01 -17.24 -16.53
C THR A 777 4.54 -18.16 -17.64
N PHE A 778 4.63 -19.46 -17.39
CA PHE A 778 5.28 -20.43 -18.28
C PHE A 778 4.33 -21.09 -19.29
N LEU A 779 3.02 -20.98 -19.09
CA LEU A 779 2.03 -21.58 -20.00
C LEU A 779 2.12 -21.00 -21.41
N CYS A 780 2.41 -21.83 -22.39
CA CYS A 780 2.68 -21.40 -23.77
C CYS A 780 1.40 -21.24 -24.59
N TYR A 781 1.38 -20.21 -25.44
CA TYR A 781 0.38 -20.02 -26.48
C TYR A 781 1.03 -20.08 -27.88
N PRO A 782 0.40 -20.75 -28.87
CA PRO A 782 -0.61 -21.79 -28.68
C PRO A 782 0.06 -23.09 -28.22
N ALA A 783 -0.61 -23.87 -27.37
CA ALA A 783 -0.14 -25.21 -27.07
C ALA A 783 -0.31 -26.09 -28.33
N LYS A 784 0.82 -26.57 -28.85
CA LYS A 784 0.93 -27.22 -30.18
C LYS A 784 0.14 -28.54 -30.27
N THR A 785 -0.11 -29.21 -29.14
CA THR A 785 -0.79 -30.51 -29.09
C THR A 785 -2.04 -30.45 -28.21
N ALA A 786 -3.05 -31.27 -28.53
CA ALA A 786 -4.24 -31.42 -27.70
C ALA A 786 -3.90 -31.93 -26.29
N LEU A 787 -2.95 -32.86 -26.17
CA LEU A 787 -2.45 -33.36 -24.89
C LEU A 787 -1.77 -32.25 -24.07
N GLY A 788 -0.95 -31.41 -24.69
CA GLY A 788 -0.29 -30.28 -24.01
C GLY A 788 -1.28 -29.25 -23.46
N ARG A 789 -2.39 -29.01 -24.18
CA ARG A 789 -3.51 -28.18 -23.69
C ARG A 789 -4.21 -28.82 -22.49
N ALA A 790 -4.55 -30.11 -22.58
CA ALA A 790 -5.22 -30.82 -21.50
C ALA A 790 -4.38 -30.84 -20.21
N LEU A 791 -3.06 -31.11 -20.33
CA LEU A 791 -2.14 -31.08 -19.19
C LEU A 791 -1.99 -29.68 -18.60
N SER A 792 -1.86 -28.65 -19.45
CA SER A 792 -1.77 -27.25 -19.02
C SER A 792 -3.03 -26.79 -18.29
N MET A 793 -4.21 -27.17 -18.78
CA MET A 793 -5.48 -26.88 -18.11
C MET A 793 -5.62 -27.67 -16.81
N GLY A 794 -5.22 -28.95 -16.77
CA GLY A 794 -5.20 -29.75 -15.55
C GLY A 794 -4.34 -29.09 -14.47
N LEU A 795 -3.13 -28.64 -14.81
CA LEU A 795 -2.25 -27.92 -13.90
C LEU A 795 -2.89 -26.61 -13.40
N LEU A 796 -3.53 -25.84 -14.30
CA LEU A 796 -4.25 -24.64 -13.92
C LEU A 796 -5.40 -24.95 -12.97
N HIS A 797 -6.19 -25.99 -13.19
CA HIS A 797 -7.27 -26.36 -12.29
C HIS A 797 -6.76 -26.74 -10.90
N VAL A 798 -5.68 -27.51 -10.80
CA VAL A 798 -5.04 -27.85 -9.50
C VAL A 798 -4.61 -26.60 -8.74
N LEU A 799 -4.08 -25.61 -9.44
CA LEU A 799 -3.62 -24.34 -8.89
C LEU A 799 -4.68 -23.23 -8.97
N SER A 800 -5.95 -23.60 -9.10
CA SER A 800 -7.03 -22.61 -9.15
C SER A 800 -7.36 -22.13 -7.72
N PRO A 801 -7.82 -20.88 -7.57
CA PRO A 801 -8.27 -20.38 -6.26
C PRO A 801 -9.38 -21.23 -5.65
N THR A 802 -10.31 -21.74 -6.47
CA THR A 802 -11.40 -22.60 -6.02
C THR A 802 -10.88 -23.94 -5.50
N THR A 803 -9.91 -24.56 -6.19
CA THR A 803 -9.29 -25.80 -5.72
C THR A 803 -8.47 -25.60 -4.45
N ALA A 804 -7.76 -24.47 -4.32
CA ALA A 804 -7.04 -24.17 -3.09
C ALA A 804 -7.98 -24.03 -1.88
N VAL A 805 -9.11 -23.33 -2.04
CA VAL A 805 -10.14 -23.24 -0.98
C VAL A 805 -10.76 -24.61 -0.68
N LEU A 806 -10.99 -25.46 -1.69
CA LEU A 806 -11.45 -26.84 -1.49
C LEU A 806 -10.44 -27.68 -0.69
N LEU A 807 -9.15 -27.57 -1.00
CA LEU A 807 -8.09 -28.30 -0.28
C LEU A 807 -8.00 -27.86 1.18
N VAL A 808 -8.12 -26.56 1.45
CA VAL A 808 -8.21 -26.04 2.82
C VAL A 808 -9.46 -26.55 3.52
N GLY A 809 -10.62 -26.53 2.86
CA GLY A 809 -11.86 -27.10 3.40
C GLY A 809 -11.77 -28.59 3.70
N LEU A 810 -11.04 -29.36 2.87
CA LEU A 810 -10.79 -30.79 3.11
C LEU A 810 -9.83 -31.02 4.27
N ALA A 811 -8.81 -30.17 4.43
CA ALA A 811 -7.88 -30.24 5.56
C ALA A 811 -8.56 -29.82 6.88
N ALA A 812 -9.57 -28.96 6.83
CA ALA A 812 -10.30 -28.42 7.97
C ALA A 812 -11.52 -29.24 8.39
N THR A 813 -11.48 -30.58 8.24
CA THR A 813 -12.63 -31.44 8.57
C THR A 813 -13.06 -31.34 10.04
N GLN A 814 -12.13 -31.08 10.95
CA GLN A 814 -12.41 -30.88 12.38
C GLN A 814 -13.08 -29.52 12.68
N SER A 815 -13.03 -28.57 11.74
CA SER A 815 -13.51 -27.19 11.90
C SER A 815 -14.76 -26.90 11.05
N GLY A 816 -15.53 -27.94 10.69
CA GLY A 816 -16.74 -27.79 9.87
C GLY A 816 -16.54 -27.86 8.36
N GLY A 817 -15.35 -28.30 7.91
CA GLY A 817 -15.05 -28.54 6.50
C GLY A 817 -15.13 -27.27 5.62
N LEU A 818 -15.58 -27.41 4.37
CA LEU A 818 -15.68 -26.29 3.43
C LEU A 818 -16.66 -25.19 3.90
N GLY A 819 -17.81 -25.58 4.47
CA GLY A 819 -18.80 -24.64 4.98
C GLY A 819 -18.25 -23.81 6.14
N GLY A 820 -17.54 -24.45 7.07
CA GLY A 820 -16.87 -23.78 8.18
C GLY A 820 -15.80 -22.78 7.69
N VAL A 821 -14.95 -23.17 6.74
CA VAL A 821 -13.93 -22.27 6.18
C VAL A 821 -14.54 -21.04 5.51
N LEU A 822 -15.62 -21.22 4.73
CA LEU A 822 -16.31 -20.11 4.07
C LEU A 822 -17.04 -19.21 5.08
N LEU A 823 -17.65 -19.80 6.11
CA LEU A 823 -18.31 -19.06 7.19
C LEU A 823 -17.29 -18.22 7.97
N GLU A 824 -16.15 -18.80 8.36
CA GLU A 824 -15.10 -18.07 9.06
C GLU A 824 -14.49 -16.96 8.19
N ALA A 825 -14.32 -17.18 6.88
CA ALA A 825 -13.90 -16.12 5.97
C ALA A 825 -14.93 -14.97 5.89
N ALA A 826 -16.23 -15.27 5.85
CA ALA A 826 -17.29 -14.26 5.87
C ALA A 826 -17.37 -13.51 7.20
N LYS A 827 -17.23 -14.21 8.34
CA LYS A 827 -17.14 -13.59 9.67
C LYS A 827 -15.93 -12.68 9.78
N ALA A 828 -14.76 -13.16 9.33
CA ALA A 828 -13.54 -12.38 9.36
C ALA A 828 -13.59 -11.14 8.46
N TRP A 829 -14.37 -11.17 7.37
CA TRP A 829 -14.63 -10.00 6.53
C TRP A 829 -15.47 -8.94 7.28
N HIS A 830 -16.60 -9.34 7.87
CA HIS A 830 -17.53 -8.39 8.52
C HIS A 830 -17.10 -7.93 9.91
N VAL A 831 -16.42 -8.78 10.67
CA VAL A 831 -15.99 -8.47 12.04
C VAL A 831 -14.60 -7.84 12.01
N SER A 832 -13.60 -8.56 11.51
CA SER A 832 -12.19 -8.14 11.61
C SER A 832 -11.69 -7.31 10.42
N GLY A 833 -12.47 -7.15 9.36
CA GLY A 833 -12.04 -6.41 8.15
C GLY A 833 -10.93 -7.12 7.38
N THR A 834 -10.97 -8.46 7.29
CA THR A 834 -9.94 -9.22 6.56
C THR A 834 -10.02 -9.04 5.05
N TRP A 835 -8.87 -8.84 4.40
CA TRP A 835 -8.78 -8.66 2.95
C TRP A 835 -8.35 -9.91 2.16
N THR A 836 -8.17 -11.06 2.82
CA THR A 836 -7.73 -12.30 2.16
C THR A 836 -8.67 -12.71 1.02
N SER A 837 -9.99 -12.61 1.26
CA SER A 837 -11.03 -12.83 0.24
C SER A 837 -10.89 -11.89 -0.96
N LEU A 838 -10.53 -10.62 -0.74
CA LEU A 838 -10.28 -9.65 -1.82
C LEU A 838 -9.12 -10.11 -2.71
N VAL A 839 -8.01 -10.57 -2.13
CA VAL A 839 -6.85 -10.98 -2.91
C VAL A 839 -7.12 -12.29 -3.68
N VAL A 840 -7.75 -13.27 -3.03
CA VAL A 840 -8.09 -14.55 -3.67
C VAL A 840 -9.02 -14.34 -4.87
N TRP A 841 -10.09 -13.56 -4.70
CA TRP A 841 -11.11 -13.39 -5.72
C TRP A 841 -10.79 -12.27 -6.73
N CYS A 842 -10.27 -11.12 -6.31
CA CYS A 842 -10.05 -9.99 -7.21
C CYS A 842 -8.64 -9.91 -7.81
N VAL A 843 -7.66 -10.66 -7.29
CA VAL A 843 -6.30 -10.66 -7.85
C VAL A 843 -5.99 -12.01 -8.52
N TRP A 844 -6.13 -13.11 -7.79
CA TRP A 844 -5.70 -14.43 -8.27
C TRP A 844 -6.69 -15.06 -9.28
N TRP A 845 -7.98 -15.09 -8.97
CA TRP A 845 -9.02 -15.67 -9.83
C TRP A 845 -9.11 -15.07 -11.25
N PRO A 846 -9.12 -13.74 -11.46
CA PRO A 846 -9.20 -13.18 -12.81
C PRO A 846 -7.93 -13.47 -13.63
N ALA A 847 -6.76 -13.48 -13.00
CA ALA A 847 -5.51 -13.88 -13.66
C ALA A 847 -5.55 -15.35 -14.11
N TRP A 848 -6.15 -16.22 -13.29
CA TRP A 848 -6.37 -17.62 -13.61
C TRP A 848 -7.32 -17.81 -14.80
N ILE A 849 -8.46 -17.09 -14.84
CA ILE A 849 -9.40 -17.15 -15.99
C ILE A 849 -8.70 -16.76 -17.27
N VAL A 850 -8.01 -15.62 -17.27
CA VAL A 850 -7.31 -15.13 -18.46
C VAL A 850 -6.24 -16.14 -18.90
N GLY A 851 -5.51 -16.73 -17.95
CA GLY A 851 -4.59 -17.83 -18.24
C GLY A 851 -5.26 -19.03 -18.92
N GLY A 852 -6.42 -19.46 -18.43
CA GLY A 852 -7.21 -20.53 -19.04
C GLY A 852 -7.69 -20.21 -20.46
N VAL A 853 -8.17 -18.98 -20.69
CA VAL A 853 -8.58 -18.51 -22.03
C VAL A 853 -7.41 -18.55 -23.01
N VAL A 854 -6.22 -18.16 -22.56
CA VAL A 854 -5.00 -18.19 -23.38
C VAL A 854 -4.59 -19.63 -23.70
N VAL A 855 -4.67 -20.56 -22.76
CA VAL A 855 -4.31 -21.98 -23.00
C VAL A 855 -5.30 -22.65 -23.97
N LEU A 856 -6.58 -22.34 -23.86
CA LEU A 856 -7.64 -22.91 -24.71
C LEU A 856 -7.76 -22.24 -26.08
N GLY A 857 -7.22 -21.02 -26.21
CA GLY A 857 -7.29 -20.17 -27.39
C GLY A 857 -6.86 -20.88 -28.68
N ARG A 858 -7.60 -20.60 -29.75
CA ARG A 858 -7.28 -21.03 -31.12
C ARG A 858 -7.23 -19.81 -32.02
N VAL A 859 -6.32 -19.82 -33.01
CA VAL A 859 -6.31 -18.81 -34.07
C VAL A 859 -7.48 -19.12 -35.00
N GLY A 860 -8.40 -18.17 -35.19
CA GLY A 860 -9.47 -18.35 -36.16
C GLY A 860 -8.93 -18.21 -37.58
N GLU A 861 -9.15 -19.21 -38.43
CA GLU A 861 -8.84 -19.13 -39.85
C GLU A 861 -9.74 -18.06 -40.50
N ARG A 862 -9.15 -16.99 -41.04
CA ARG A 862 -9.86 -16.13 -41.98
C ARG A 862 -10.17 -16.99 -43.21
N LYS A 863 -11.42 -17.46 -43.35
CA LYS A 863 -11.91 -17.93 -44.64
C LYS A 863 -11.86 -16.75 -45.60
N VAL A 864 -10.80 -16.70 -46.41
CA VAL A 864 -10.73 -15.81 -47.57
C VAL A 864 -11.91 -16.19 -48.44
N LYS A 865 -12.91 -15.31 -48.52
CA LYS A 865 -13.92 -15.41 -49.58
C LYS A 865 -13.16 -15.12 -50.87
N THR A 866 -12.81 -16.17 -51.62
CA THR A 866 -12.52 -16.06 -53.04
C THR A 866 -13.78 -15.50 -53.68
N LEU A 867 -13.69 -14.24 -54.13
CA LEU A 867 -14.72 -13.56 -54.93
C LEU A 867 -14.94 -14.29 -56.25
#